data_AF-A0A328C2Y4-F1
#
_entry.id   AF-A0A328C2Y4-F1
#
_cell.length_a   1.000
_cell.length_b   1.000
_cell.length_c   1.000
_cell.angle_alpha   90.00
_cell.angle_beta   90.00
_cell.angle_gamma   90.00
#
_symmetry.space_group_name_H-M   'P 1'
#
loop_
_entity.id
_entity.type
_entity.pdbx_description
1 polymer ?
#
loop_
_entity_poly.entity_id
_entity_poly.type
_entity_poly.pdbx_seq_one_letter_code
_entity_poly.pdbx_strand_id
1 'polypeptide(L)'
;MPETPWYKDAIIYEVHVRSFYDSDGDGIGDLPGLTQRLDYLEELGVTALWLLPFYPSPLKDDGYDIAGYTEVHPDYGTLRDFQTFLREAHRRGLKVITELVLNHTSDQHPWFQRARRAPRGSVERDFYVWSDTPDRYREARIIFSDVKHSNWTYDPVAGQYFWHRFYDHQPDLNFDNPQVRKAVFEIVDFWMKMGIDGLRLDAITYLYEREGTTCEGLPETHAFLRDLRAHVDERYEDRMLLAEANLWPEDAVAFFGQGDECHMAFHFPLMPRLFMAVEMEDRQPIVDILDQTPRLPPGCQWALFLRNHDELTLEMVTDEERDFMYRAFAPELRMRVNLGIRRRLAPLLRGDSRKIRLLYALLLSLPGTPIVYYGDEIGMGDNYHLGDRNGVRTPMQWSADRNGGFSRANPQSLFLPVITDPSYHYLSTNVEVQENQPASLLRWIKRLIALRQRSPALRSGELTIIPCTNHRVLAMRRTTDDDDALIVINLSHAAQHVHLDLSAAGERWPVELWGRTQFPPIQQERIRRYALSLGPYDFYWFRLSERPLDESTLNEPTTDRGPLEVREDWSSVFEGRMRGPFLRRLTTYLQRQPWFNPRARRLESVDIHERIRLRWEEGLTLICLLEANFLDGENELYMLPIAFGTDQRAERIRQQSPHALITQLRLERTRELGELYDATVNTAFVSALLGYVRKNWVINGQEGSFKGHWVERFQDLSPERLSALPVKILEVNHTHTSTVFGEDLVVKLFRRLESGRSVDVEVGQFLLERDFQGVAPFAGHLDYHRGRWEPTTLVTVHRFIPHRADGLTWFLDHACDHLRRQDPAREVEPHAWLDGVQAQTLIELNPDEVELNESDRTFLEQASLLGKRAAELHGVLASGLPETPFEPALFSTSYERTRYHSMRTLALRTMRLLRRHLSEGDPHQAMARLVLDQEPEILARFKTLIGRGLGGLRIRIHGDFHLEEVLRTDDDFIVIDLEGHPWLPIGERRIKRTPLRDVATMLRSFHHTCLLAWQRACRSECEGNDDDESRSLHLFKAAQRWYALCAHAFLAGYLPPANEAGFLPNTPEGVAELLDVMRLQKALRQLEHDLERGEAIELSLIAVTTQLVAP
;
A
#
# COMPACT_ATOMS: atom_id res chain seq x y z
N MET A 1 38.46 -20.92 -13.15
CA MET A 1 37.02 -20.67 -13.31
C MET A 1 36.89 -19.42 -14.17
N PRO A 2 35.82 -19.22 -14.98
CA PRO A 2 35.53 -17.89 -15.48
C PRO A 2 35.39 -16.94 -14.29
N GLU A 3 35.98 -15.76 -14.34
CA GLU A 3 35.85 -14.78 -13.26
C GLU A 3 34.38 -14.34 -13.12
N THR A 4 33.91 -14.22 -11.88
CA THR A 4 32.60 -13.64 -11.59
C THR A 4 32.64 -12.17 -12.01
N PRO A 5 31.68 -11.66 -12.81
CA PRO A 5 31.71 -10.26 -13.23
C PRO A 5 31.73 -9.31 -12.04
N TRP A 6 32.63 -8.32 -12.04
CA TRP A 6 32.93 -7.48 -10.87
C TRP A 6 31.68 -6.84 -10.25
N TYR A 7 30.74 -6.45 -11.09
CA TYR A 7 29.52 -5.75 -10.70
C TYR A 7 28.55 -6.63 -9.89
N LYS A 8 28.71 -7.96 -9.86
CA LYS A 8 27.93 -8.86 -8.99
C LYS A 8 28.36 -8.82 -7.53
N ASP A 9 29.66 -8.71 -7.31
CA ASP A 9 30.26 -8.70 -5.97
C ASP A 9 30.38 -7.28 -5.38
N ALA A 10 30.19 -6.26 -6.23
CA ALA A 10 30.38 -4.86 -5.90
C ALA A 10 29.51 -4.35 -4.74
N ILE A 11 29.90 -3.18 -4.23
CA ILE A 11 29.08 -2.29 -3.41
C ILE A 11 29.24 -0.90 -4.04
N ILE A 12 28.14 -0.38 -4.58
CA ILE A 12 28.14 0.87 -5.33
C ILE A 12 27.81 2.03 -4.38
N TYR A 13 28.47 3.16 -4.56
CA TYR A 13 28.18 4.41 -3.85
C TYR A 13 27.71 5.47 -4.85
N GLU A 14 26.47 5.91 -4.72
CA GLU A 14 25.86 6.95 -5.54
C GLU A 14 26.25 8.32 -4.98
N VAL A 15 26.98 9.11 -5.77
CA VAL A 15 27.55 10.39 -5.33
C VAL A 15 27.34 11.49 -6.37
N HIS A 16 26.90 12.65 -5.88
CA HIS A 16 26.81 13.88 -6.69
C HIS A 16 28.06 14.72 -6.47
N VAL A 17 28.87 14.92 -7.53
CA VAL A 17 30.12 15.71 -7.48
C VAL A 17 29.88 17.07 -6.82
N ARG A 18 28.86 17.80 -7.30
CA ARG A 18 28.39 19.10 -6.80
C ARG A 18 28.17 19.16 -5.29
N SER A 19 27.74 18.06 -4.67
CA SER A 19 27.36 17.99 -3.26
C SER A 19 28.42 17.36 -2.35
N PHE A 20 29.49 16.78 -2.91
CA PHE A 20 30.36 15.91 -2.11
C PHE A 20 31.48 16.66 -1.38
N TYR A 21 32.34 17.40 -2.09
CA TYR A 21 33.37 18.23 -1.46
C TYR A 21 33.85 19.35 -2.39
N ASP A 22 33.91 20.58 -1.89
CA ASP A 22 34.42 21.77 -2.55
C ASP A 22 35.90 21.97 -2.15
N SER A 23 36.79 21.99 -3.15
CA SER A 23 38.23 22.09 -2.95
C SER A 23 38.79 23.52 -3.07
N ASP A 24 38.20 24.37 -3.91
CA ASP A 24 38.71 25.71 -4.23
C ASP A 24 38.06 26.84 -3.42
N GLY A 25 36.86 26.61 -2.89
CA GLY A 25 36.12 27.49 -2.00
C GLY A 25 35.07 28.37 -2.67
N ASP A 26 34.61 28.05 -3.88
CA ASP A 26 33.55 28.80 -4.59
C ASP A 26 32.13 28.54 -4.03
N GLY A 27 31.92 27.40 -3.37
CA GLY A 27 30.63 26.95 -2.82
C GLY A 27 30.00 25.75 -3.53
N ILE A 28 30.69 25.15 -4.50
CA ILE A 28 30.24 24.05 -5.36
C ILE A 28 31.25 22.88 -5.26
N GLY A 29 30.75 21.64 -5.21
CA GLY A 29 31.60 20.45 -5.15
C GLY A 29 32.19 20.08 -6.50
N ASP A 30 33.46 19.67 -6.50
CA ASP A 30 34.26 19.53 -7.72
C ASP A 30 35.02 18.18 -7.80
N LEU A 31 35.51 17.81 -9.00
CA LEU A 31 36.22 16.54 -9.23
C LEU A 31 37.56 16.43 -8.45
N PRO A 32 38.42 17.47 -8.37
CA PRO A 32 39.54 17.48 -7.43
C PRO A 32 39.15 17.27 -5.96
N GLY A 33 38.00 17.78 -5.53
CA GLY A 33 37.42 17.62 -4.20
C GLY A 33 36.96 16.20 -3.94
N LEU A 34 36.21 15.60 -4.87
CA LEU A 34 35.86 14.18 -4.84
C LEU A 34 37.12 13.30 -4.78
N THR A 35 38.17 13.65 -5.55
CA THR A 35 39.45 12.93 -5.54
C THR A 35 40.13 12.95 -4.15
N GLN A 36 40.06 14.06 -3.43
CA GLN A 36 40.56 14.18 -2.05
C GLN A 36 39.79 13.34 -1.03
N ARG A 37 38.59 12.86 -1.37
CA ARG A 37 37.71 12.07 -0.48
C ARG A 37 37.64 10.59 -0.86
N LEU A 38 38.43 10.13 -1.82
CA LEU A 38 38.51 8.71 -2.21
C LEU A 38 38.94 7.80 -1.05
N ASP A 39 39.82 8.26 -0.16
CA ASP A 39 40.29 7.46 0.98
C ASP A 39 39.14 7.13 1.96
N TYR A 40 38.20 8.07 2.16
CA TYR A 40 36.99 7.83 2.97
C TYR A 40 36.09 6.74 2.36
N LEU A 41 35.98 6.72 1.03
CA LEU A 41 35.16 5.76 0.29
C LEU A 41 35.82 4.37 0.28
N GLU A 42 37.14 4.30 0.10
CA GLU A 42 37.91 3.06 0.26
C GLU A 42 37.75 2.49 1.69
N GLU A 43 37.87 3.32 2.73
CA GLU A 43 37.61 2.92 4.12
C GLU A 43 36.15 2.56 4.41
N LEU A 44 35.18 3.09 3.65
CA LEU A 44 33.78 2.69 3.77
C LEU A 44 33.57 1.25 3.30
N GLY A 45 34.49 0.72 2.49
CA GLY A 45 34.43 -0.60 1.89
C GLY A 45 33.56 -0.65 0.63
N VAL A 46 33.26 0.49 0.02
CA VAL A 46 32.63 0.52 -1.31
C VAL A 46 33.65 0.14 -2.37
N THR A 47 33.19 -0.41 -3.49
CA THR A 47 34.07 -0.93 -4.57
C THR A 47 33.82 -0.28 -5.92
N ALA A 48 32.73 0.50 -6.03
CA ALA A 48 32.38 1.22 -7.23
C ALA A 48 31.71 2.55 -6.88
N LEU A 49 31.99 3.59 -7.66
CA LEU A 49 31.38 4.91 -7.52
C LEU A 49 30.48 5.15 -8.72
N TRP A 50 29.20 5.47 -8.48
CA TRP A 50 28.28 5.96 -9.51
C TRP A 50 28.17 7.47 -9.35
N LEU A 51 28.65 8.18 -10.36
CA LEU A 51 28.56 9.63 -10.44
C LEU A 51 27.24 10.04 -11.12
N LEU A 52 26.49 10.94 -10.49
CA LEU A 52 25.41 11.69 -11.15
C LEU A 52 25.96 12.59 -12.28
N PRO A 53 25.13 13.20 -13.15
CA PRO A 53 25.60 13.89 -14.34
C PRO A 53 26.58 15.03 -13.99
N PHE A 54 27.79 14.96 -14.55
CA PHE A 54 28.82 15.99 -14.39
C PHE A 54 29.09 16.76 -15.70
N TYR A 55 28.18 16.65 -16.66
CA TYR A 55 28.27 17.23 -18.00
C TYR A 55 27.85 18.71 -18.02
N PRO A 56 28.34 19.53 -18.97
CA PRO A 56 27.76 20.85 -19.24
C PRO A 56 26.24 20.78 -19.39
N SER A 57 25.54 21.63 -18.66
CA SER A 57 24.08 21.63 -18.48
C SER A 57 23.67 23.01 -17.96
N PRO A 58 22.45 23.51 -18.21
CA PRO A 58 21.92 24.67 -17.50
C PRO A 58 21.37 24.33 -16.11
N LEU A 59 21.49 23.07 -15.66
CA LEU A 59 21.15 22.56 -14.33
C LEU A 59 19.69 22.81 -13.93
N LYS A 60 18.76 22.83 -14.90
CA LYS A 60 17.32 22.96 -14.61
C LYS A 60 16.73 21.65 -14.09
N ASP A 61 17.33 20.52 -14.47
CA ASP A 61 17.13 19.19 -13.86
C ASP A 61 18.47 18.68 -13.29
N ASP A 62 19.23 19.58 -12.64
CA ASP A 62 20.46 19.32 -11.88
C ASP A 62 21.56 18.53 -12.64
N GLY A 63 21.55 18.59 -13.98
CA GLY A 63 22.52 17.94 -14.85
C GLY A 63 21.95 16.89 -15.80
N TYR A 64 20.72 16.40 -15.57
CA TYR A 64 20.05 15.47 -16.48
C TYR A 64 19.67 16.16 -17.80
N ASP A 65 19.43 17.48 -17.79
CA ASP A 65 19.34 18.31 -18.97
C ASP A 65 20.74 18.59 -19.58
N ILE A 66 21.33 17.60 -20.26
CA ILE A 66 22.69 17.68 -20.83
C ILE A 66 22.76 18.63 -22.03
N ALA A 67 23.71 19.57 -21.99
CA ALA A 67 24.06 20.51 -23.07
C ALA A 67 25.36 20.13 -23.84
N GLY A 68 26.17 19.18 -23.34
CA GLY A 68 27.27 18.58 -24.10
C GLY A 68 27.81 17.27 -23.47
N TYR A 69 27.78 16.16 -24.21
CA TYR A 69 28.04 14.82 -23.67
C TYR A 69 29.51 14.42 -23.48
N THR A 70 30.47 15.11 -24.11
CA THR A 70 31.90 14.72 -24.14
C THR A 70 32.80 15.72 -23.42
N GLU A 71 32.21 16.49 -22.51
CA GLU A 71 32.84 17.58 -21.76
C GLU A 71 32.46 17.47 -20.27
N VAL A 72 33.12 18.25 -19.42
CA VAL A 72 32.83 18.34 -17.98
C VAL A 72 32.23 19.72 -17.71
N HIS A 73 31.24 19.82 -16.83
CA HIS A 73 30.64 21.08 -16.42
C HIS A 73 31.72 22.02 -15.84
N PRO A 74 31.79 23.30 -16.22
CA PRO A 74 32.83 24.22 -15.75
C PRO A 74 33.00 24.23 -14.23
N ASP A 75 31.88 24.30 -13.49
CA ASP A 75 31.83 24.31 -12.02
C ASP A 75 32.34 23.00 -11.36
N TYR A 76 32.51 21.90 -12.11
CA TYR A 76 33.02 20.63 -11.58
C TYR A 76 34.51 20.40 -11.92
N GLY A 77 35.12 21.32 -12.66
CA GLY A 77 36.51 21.24 -13.14
C GLY A 77 36.61 20.85 -14.62
N THR A 78 37.69 20.16 -14.99
CA THR A 78 38.00 19.84 -16.39
C THR A 78 38.04 18.34 -16.69
N LEU A 79 38.05 18.00 -17.98
CA LEU A 79 38.26 16.62 -18.44
C LEU A 79 39.59 16.01 -17.93
N ARG A 80 40.61 16.85 -17.67
CA ARG A 80 41.88 16.40 -17.08
C ARG A 80 41.74 16.05 -15.60
N ASP A 81 40.86 16.73 -14.89
CA ASP A 81 40.56 16.47 -13.48
C ASP A 81 39.75 15.17 -13.38
N PHE A 82 38.77 14.96 -14.27
CA PHE A 82 38.08 13.66 -14.39
C PHE A 82 39.05 12.51 -14.65
N GLN A 83 39.98 12.65 -15.61
CA GLN A 83 41.02 11.64 -15.86
C GLN A 83 41.93 11.41 -14.64
N THR A 84 42.10 12.40 -13.77
CA THR A 84 42.92 12.30 -12.57
C THR A 84 42.16 11.59 -11.45
N PHE A 85 40.91 11.96 -11.22
CA PHE A 85 39.94 11.23 -10.39
C PHE A 85 39.88 9.75 -10.78
N LEU A 86 39.66 9.44 -12.07
CA LEU A 86 39.50 8.07 -12.57
C LEU A 86 40.74 7.22 -12.28
N ARG A 87 41.95 7.74 -12.55
CA ARG A 87 43.21 7.03 -12.22
C ARG A 87 43.37 6.81 -10.72
N GLU A 88 43.02 7.77 -9.88
CA GLU A 88 43.15 7.66 -8.42
C GLU A 88 42.09 6.73 -7.81
N ALA A 89 40.89 6.64 -8.40
CA ALA A 89 39.87 5.65 -8.06
C ALA A 89 40.36 4.23 -8.41
N HIS A 90 40.81 4.02 -9.66
CA HIS A 90 41.38 2.74 -10.11
C HIS A 90 42.60 2.30 -9.28
N ARG A 91 43.46 3.24 -8.85
CA ARG A 91 44.60 2.96 -7.98
C ARG A 91 44.21 2.35 -6.62
N ARG A 92 42.98 2.61 -6.15
CA ARG A 92 42.36 2.07 -4.93
C ARG A 92 41.44 0.87 -5.19
N GLY A 93 41.40 0.37 -6.43
CA GLY A 93 40.48 -0.69 -6.83
C GLY A 93 39.01 -0.26 -6.94
N LEU A 94 38.72 1.04 -6.90
CA LEU A 94 37.37 1.59 -7.06
C LEU A 94 37.03 1.69 -8.56
N LYS A 95 36.00 0.97 -8.99
CA LYS A 95 35.41 1.07 -10.33
C LYS A 95 34.60 2.37 -10.47
N VAL A 96 34.47 2.94 -11.67
CA VAL A 96 33.73 4.19 -11.90
C VAL A 96 32.60 3.98 -12.92
N ILE A 97 31.38 4.33 -12.51
CA ILE A 97 30.15 4.35 -13.31
C ILE A 97 29.74 5.80 -13.50
N THR A 98 29.30 6.17 -14.70
CA THR A 98 28.71 7.49 -14.99
C THR A 98 27.33 7.36 -15.64
N GLU A 99 26.59 8.46 -15.66
CA GLU A 99 25.29 8.56 -16.32
C GLU A 99 25.39 8.59 -17.84
N LEU A 100 24.40 8.01 -18.50
CA LEU A 100 24.12 8.23 -19.92
C LEU A 100 22.63 8.51 -20.10
N VAL A 101 22.29 9.80 -20.12
CA VAL A 101 20.96 10.29 -20.45
C VAL A 101 20.74 10.11 -21.94
N LEU A 102 20.15 8.96 -22.29
CA LEU A 102 19.93 8.54 -23.67
C LEU A 102 18.67 9.17 -24.27
N ASN A 103 17.63 9.33 -23.47
CA ASN A 103 16.29 9.68 -23.97
C ASN A 103 16.20 11.10 -24.55
N HIS A 104 16.87 12.07 -23.92
CA HIS A 104 16.64 13.49 -24.17
C HIS A 104 17.93 14.30 -24.00
N THR A 105 17.92 15.55 -24.48
CA THR A 105 18.99 16.54 -24.23
C THR A 105 18.39 17.81 -23.63
N SER A 106 19.22 18.72 -23.13
CA SER A 106 18.79 20.11 -22.87
C SER A 106 18.25 20.80 -24.13
N ASP A 107 17.28 21.71 -23.97
CA ASP A 107 16.88 22.68 -25.01
C ASP A 107 18.02 23.60 -25.45
N GLN A 108 19.08 23.71 -24.65
CA GLN A 108 20.30 24.44 -24.97
C GLN A 108 21.32 23.61 -25.76
N HIS A 109 21.12 22.29 -25.90
CA HIS A 109 22.05 21.42 -26.60
C HIS A 109 22.26 21.90 -28.06
N PRO A 110 23.49 21.93 -28.59
CA PRO A 110 23.76 22.38 -29.95
C PRO A 110 22.98 21.62 -31.04
N TRP A 111 22.51 20.41 -30.75
CA TRP A 111 21.64 19.64 -31.63
C TRP A 111 20.23 20.28 -31.71
N PHE A 112 19.56 20.51 -30.57
CA PHE A 112 18.22 21.14 -30.55
C PHE A 112 18.22 22.54 -31.15
N GLN A 113 19.26 23.34 -30.84
CA GLN A 113 19.42 24.69 -31.39
C GLN A 113 19.59 24.71 -32.92
N ARG A 114 20.11 23.63 -33.52
CA ARG A 114 20.08 23.43 -34.98
C ARG A 114 18.72 22.91 -35.44
N ALA A 115 18.18 21.87 -34.81
CA ALA A 115 16.92 21.23 -35.17
C ALA A 115 15.74 22.21 -35.26
N ARG A 116 15.58 23.07 -34.24
CA ARG A 116 14.49 24.07 -34.20
C ARG A 116 14.58 25.13 -35.31
N ARG A 117 15.76 25.35 -35.90
CA ARG A 117 16.02 26.30 -37.00
C ARG A 117 16.14 25.63 -38.37
N ALA A 118 16.27 24.30 -38.41
CA ALA A 118 16.42 23.54 -39.63
C ALA A 118 15.08 23.36 -40.38
N PRO A 119 15.08 23.23 -41.73
CA PRO A 119 13.86 22.95 -42.48
C PRO A 119 13.19 21.65 -42.03
N ARG A 120 11.85 21.59 -42.13
CA ARG A 120 11.07 20.38 -41.82
C ARG A 120 11.54 19.20 -42.68
N GLY A 121 11.80 18.03 -42.06
CA GLY A 121 12.29 16.82 -42.74
C GLY A 121 13.77 16.84 -43.15
N SER A 122 14.60 17.71 -42.54
CA SER A 122 16.05 17.64 -42.68
C SER A 122 16.66 16.74 -41.60
N VAL A 123 17.85 16.18 -41.85
CA VAL A 123 18.53 15.29 -40.90
C VAL A 123 18.79 15.97 -39.55
N GLU A 124 19.08 17.28 -39.55
CA GLU A 124 19.24 18.08 -38.34
C GLU A 124 17.91 18.36 -37.63
N ARG A 125 16.80 18.51 -38.36
CA ARG A 125 15.46 18.65 -37.79
C ARG A 125 15.04 17.38 -37.07
N ASP A 126 15.21 16.26 -37.75
CA ASP A 126 14.71 14.95 -37.36
C ASP A 126 15.59 14.28 -36.27
N PHE A 127 16.51 15.02 -35.64
CA PHE A 127 17.22 14.60 -34.44
C PHE A 127 16.30 14.56 -33.20
N TYR A 128 15.16 15.25 -33.26
CA TYR A 128 14.13 15.31 -32.22
C TYR A 128 12.76 14.99 -32.81
N VAL A 129 11.82 14.62 -31.95
CA VAL A 129 10.46 14.23 -32.35
C VAL A 129 9.55 15.46 -32.46
N TRP A 130 9.00 15.72 -33.65
CA TRP A 130 8.16 16.89 -33.96
C TRP A 130 6.73 16.51 -34.36
N SER A 131 5.77 17.41 -34.12
CA SER A 131 4.38 17.29 -34.57
C SER A 131 3.76 18.67 -34.87
N ASP A 132 2.78 18.72 -35.78
CA ASP A 132 1.98 19.92 -36.02
C ASP A 132 0.87 20.13 -34.97
N THR A 133 0.47 19.08 -34.25
CA THR A 133 -0.50 19.14 -33.13
C THR A 133 -0.02 18.34 -31.91
N PRO A 134 -0.50 18.65 -30.69
CA PRO A 134 -0.13 17.92 -29.47
C PRO A 134 -0.93 16.61 -29.28
N ASP A 135 -1.57 16.10 -30.33
CA ASP A 135 -2.56 15.01 -30.24
C ASP A 135 -2.00 13.59 -30.36
N ARG A 136 -0.69 13.45 -30.63
CA ARG A 136 -0.03 12.16 -30.86
C ARG A 136 0.37 11.50 -29.55
N TYR A 137 0.41 10.16 -29.51
CA TYR A 137 0.84 9.35 -28.36
C TYR A 137 -0.02 9.57 -27.09
N ARG A 138 -1.34 9.64 -27.23
CA ARG A 138 -2.29 10.00 -26.15
C ARG A 138 -2.30 9.01 -24.98
N GLU A 139 -1.88 7.78 -25.22
CA GLU A 139 -1.82 6.70 -24.22
C GLU A 139 -0.56 6.79 -23.34
N ALA A 140 0.42 7.61 -23.70
CA ALA A 140 1.60 7.85 -22.89
C ALA A 140 1.28 8.76 -21.69
N ARG A 141 1.68 8.33 -20.49
CA ARG A 141 1.49 9.11 -19.26
C ARG A 141 2.44 10.32 -19.20
N ILE A 142 2.03 11.34 -18.45
CA ILE A 142 2.90 12.44 -18.02
C ILE A 142 3.61 11.99 -16.74
N ILE A 143 4.94 12.06 -16.70
CA ILE A 143 5.75 11.64 -15.54
C ILE A 143 5.70 12.73 -14.45
N PHE A 144 6.03 13.96 -14.82
CA PHE A 144 6.01 15.11 -13.91
C PHE A 144 4.65 15.82 -13.87
N SER A 145 3.61 15.09 -13.47
CA SER A 145 2.21 15.56 -13.45
C SER A 145 1.96 16.80 -12.60
N ASP A 146 2.81 17.05 -11.59
CA ASP A 146 2.72 18.23 -10.72
C ASP A 146 3.11 19.53 -11.44
N VAL A 147 3.84 19.43 -12.56
CA VAL A 147 4.47 20.56 -13.27
C VAL A 147 4.05 20.64 -14.74
N LYS A 148 3.71 19.50 -15.36
CA LYS A 148 3.36 19.42 -16.79
C LYS A 148 1.95 18.90 -17.01
N HIS A 149 1.28 19.48 -18.00
CA HIS A 149 -0.07 19.12 -18.45
C HIS A 149 -0.08 18.43 -19.83
N SER A 150 1.11 18.24 -20.43
CA SER A 150 1.30 17.71 -21.79
C SER A 150 2.75 17.22 -21.93
N ASN A 151 2.96 16.16 -22.71
CA ASN A 151 4.28 15.71 -23.19
C ASN A 151 4.68 16.38 -24.52
N TRP A 152 3.84 17.30 -25.03
CA TRP A 152 4.11 18.13 -26.21
C TRP A 152 4.17 19.61 -25.83
N THR A 153 5.25 20.29 -26.21
CA THR A 153 5.41 21.75 -26.04
C THR A 153 5.64 22.44 -27.38
N TYR A 154 5.01 23.59 -27.60
CA TYR A 154 5.13 24.36 -28.85
C TYR A 154 6.42 25.19 -28.88
N ASP A 155 7.25 24.99 -29.91
CA ASP A 155 8.44 25.83 -30.15
C ASP A 155 8.12 26.93 -31.19
N PRO A 156 8.18 28.22 -30.82
CA PRO A 156 7.81 29.33 -31.69
C PRO A 156 8.83 29.65 -32.80
N VAL A 157 10.06 29.13 -32.72
CA VAL A 157 11.07 29.24 -33.79
C VAL A 157 10.85 28.13 -34.81
N ALA A 158 10.54 26.93 -34.33
CA ALA A 158 10.30 25.75 -35.14
C ALA A 158 8.92 25.73 -35.81
N GLY A 159 7.95 26.47 -35.26
CA GLY A 159 6.56 26.52 -35.72
C GLY A 159 5.83 25.18 -35.58
N GLN A 160 6.22 24.35 -34.61
CA GLN A 160 5.74 22.98 -34.36
C GLN A 160 5.86 22.64 -32.87
N TYR A 161 5.13 21.61 -32.45
CA TYR A 161 5.33 20.97 -31.15
C TYR A 161 6.50 20.01 -31.20
N PHE A 162 7.26 19.91 -30.11
CA PHE A 162 8.25 18.85 -29.88
C PHE A 162 7.84 17.99 -28.68
N TRP A 163 8.26 16.73 -28.69
CA TRP A 163 8.00 15.76 -27.62
C TRP A 163 9.02 15.91 -26.49
N HIS A 164 8.55 15.70 -25.26
CA HIS A 164 9.37 15.54 -24.06
C HIS A 164 8.66 14.64 -23.06
N ARG A 165 9.34 13.64 -22.50
CA ARG A 165 8.77 12.81 -21.40
C ARG A 165 8.92 13.44 -20.02
N PHE A 166 9.89 14.34 -19.89
CA PHE A 166 10.26 15.03 -18.65
C PHE A 166 9.88 16.52 -18.76
N TYR A 167 10.76 17.45 -18.38
CA TYR A 167 10.49 18.87 -18.55
C TYR A 167 10.54 19.32 -20.03
N ASP A 168 9.93 20.47 -20.32
CA ASP A 168 9.92 21.07 -21.66
C ASP A 168 11.30 21.54 -22.14
N HIS A 169 12.22 21.77 -21.22
CA HIS A 169 13.63 22.01 -21.53
C HIS A 169 14.45 20.72 -21.69
N GLN A 170 13.80 19.54 -21.73
CA GLN A 170 14.38 18.24 -22.03
C GLN A 170 13.72 17.63 -23.29
N PRO A 171 13.89 18.22 -24.49
CA PRO A 171 13.39 17.65 -25.73
C PRO A 171 13.96 16.24 -26.00
N ASP A 172 13.06 15.31 -26.31
CA ASP A 172 13.38 13.89 -26.55
C ASP A 172 14.04 13.66 -27.91
N LEU A 173 15.08 12.81 -27.91
CA LEU A 173 15.85 12.42 -29.09
C LEU A 173 15.07 11.40 -29.92
N ASN A 174 15.06 11.58 -31.24
CA ASN A 174 14.34 10.71 -32.15
C ASN A 174 15.15 9.43 -32.47
N PHE A 175 14.93 8.34 -31.74
CA PHE A 175 15.65 7.08 -31.98
C PHE A 175 15.27 6.36 -33.29
N ASP A 176 14.20 6.73 -33.99
CA ASP A 176 13.98 6.24 -35.37
C ASP A 176 15.08 6.77 -36.32
N ASN A 177 15.66 7.94 -36.05
CA ASN A 177 16.75 8.52 -36.84
C ASN A 177 18.08 7.77 -36.60
N PRO A 178 18.69 7.15 -37.64
CA PRO A 178 19.96 6.43 -37.49
C PRO A 178 21.14 7.32 -37.08
N GLN A 179 21.08 8.63 -37.31
CA GLN A 179 22.14 9.56 -36.88
C GLN A 179 22.11 9.80 -35.36
N VAL A 180 20.94 9.75 -34.72
CA VAL A 180 20.82 9.79 -33.25
C VAL A 180 21.48 8.57 -32.64
N ARG A 181 21.12 7.37 -33.12
CA ARG A 181 21.74 6.10 -32.68
C ARG A 181 23.26 6.12 -32.86
N LYS A 182 23.74 6.60 -34.02
CA LYS A 182 25.18 6.77 -34.28
C LYS A 182 25.87 7.72 -33.30
N ALA A 183 25.26 8.86 -33.00
CA ALA A 183 25.81 9.83 -32.05
C ALA A 183 25.89 9.25 -30.62
N VAL A 184 24.90 8.45 -30.21
CA VAL A 184 24.93 7.70 -28.94
C VAL A 184 26.12 6.75 -28.88
N PHE A 185 26.35 5.93 -29.91
CA PHE A 185 27.51 5.03 -29.97
C PHE A 185 28.84 5.80 -29.86
N GLU A 186 28.95 6.99 -30.47
CA GLU A 186 30.14 7.84 -30.38
C GLU A 186 30.38 8.40 -28.97
N ILE A 187 29.31 8.73 -28.23
CA ILE A 187 29.39 9.15 -26.81
C ILE A 187 29.83 7.99 -25.91
N VAL A 188 29.23 6.81 -26.08
CA VAL A 188 29.61 5.58 -25.34
C VAL A 188 31.08 5.26 -25.57
N ASP A 189 31.52 5.30 -26.83
CA ASP A 189 32.92 5.09 -27.21
C ASP A 189 33.88 6.10 -26.56
N PHE A 190 33.49 7.37 -26.45
CA PHE A 190 34.32 8.42 -25.85
C PHE A 190 34.65 8.11 -24.39
N TRP A 191 33.65 7.79 -23.57
CA TRP A 191 33.84 7.51 -22.16
C TRP A 191 34.47 6.14 -21.91
N MET A 192 34.06 5.09 -22.64
CA MET A 192 34.64 3.75 -22.52
C MET A 192 36.13 3.72 -22.88
N LYS A 193 36.55 4.45 -23.93
CA LYS A 193 37.98 4.63 -24.28
C LYS A 193 38.76 5.45 -23.25
N MET A 194 38.10 6.33 -22.50
CA MET A 194 38.73 7.07 -21.40
C MET A 194 39.00 6.17 -20.18
N GLY A 195 38.26 5.07 -20.05
CA GLY A 195 38.52 4.02 -19.08
C GLY A 195 37.40 3.79 -18.06
N ILE A 196 36.23 4.43 -18.17
CA ILE A 196 35.10 4.18 -17.26
C ILE A 196 34.73 2.68 -17.25
N ASP A 197 34.18 2.20 -16.14
CA ASP A 197 33.87 0.79 -15.96
C ASP A 197 32.40 0.44 -16.24
N GLY A 198 31.50 1.42 -16.21
CA GLY A 198 30.12 1.20 -16.63
C GLY A 198 29.29 2.45 -16.81
N LEU A 199 28.10 2.28 -17.38
CA LEU A 199 27.13 3.35 -17.64
C LEU A 199 25.80 3.01 -16.95
N ARG A 200 25.27 3.93 -16.14
CA ARG A 200 23.82 3.94 -15.85
C ARG A 200 23.14 4.51 -17.09
N LEU A 201 22.23 3.73 -17.67
CA LEU A 201 21.43 4.15 -18.80
C LEU A 201 20.12 4.73 -18.24
N ASP A 202 20.06 6.05 -18.22
CA ASP A 202 18.97 6.84 -17.65
C ASP A 202 17.78 6.92 -18.63
N ALA A 203 16.56 6.90 -18.09
CA ALA A 203 15.31 7.04 -18.86
C ALA A 203 15.11 6.05 -20.03
N ILE A 204 15.82 4.92 -20.06
CA ILE A 204 15.82 4.00 -21.22
C ILE A 204 14.50 3.30 -21.51
N THR A 205 13.52 3.40 -20.61
CA THR A 205 12.19 2.85 -20.86
C THR A 205 11.46 3.62 -21.97
N TYR A 206 11.90 4.83 -22.33
CA TYR A 206 11.12 5.77 -23.13
C TYR A 206 11.64 6.07 -24.55
N LEU A 207 12.75 5.44 -24.98
CA LEU A 207 13.52 5.83 -26.18
C LEU A 207 12.73 5.86 -27.52
N TYR A 208 11.59 5.17 -27.62
CA TYR A 208 10.78 5.09 -28.83
C TYR A 208 9.29 5.30 -28.51
N GLU A 209 8.58 6.03 -29.36
CA GLU A 209 7.15 6.26 -29.26
C GLU A 209 6.36 5.64 -30.43
N ARG A 210 5.17 5.13 -30.14
CA ARG A 210 4.23 4.56 -31.12
C ARG A 210 2.79 4.89 -30.73
N GLU A 211 1.96 5.27 -31.71
CA GLU A 211 0.53 5.54 -31.49
C GLU A 211 -0.20 4.30 -30.94
N GLY A 212 -1.15 4.48 -30.03
CA GLY A 212 -1.89 3.36 -29.44
C GLY A 212 -1.07 2.55 -28.42
N THR A 213 0.06 3.07 -27.96
CA THR A 213 0.93 2.43 -26.96
C THR A 213 1.29 3.41 -25.85
N THR A 214 1.65 2.89 -24.67
CA THR A 214 2.13 3.71 -23.54
C THR A 214 3.46 4.43 -23.83
N CYS A 215 4.15 4.10 -24.94
CA CYS A 215 5.51 4.56 -25.25
C CYS A 215 6.50 4.23 -24.10
N GLU A 216 6.38 3.04 -23.51
CA GLU A 216 7.27 2.53 -22.46
C GLU A 216 7.63 1.08 -22.77
N GLY A 217 8.92 0.74 -22.76
CA GLY A 217 9.41 -0.64 -22.96
C GLY A 217 9.11 -1.23 -24.34
N LEU A 218 9.13 -0.42 -25.40
CA LEU A 218 8.76 -0.89 -26.74
C LEU A 218 9.80 -1.87 -27.33
N PRO A 219 9.41 -2.81 -28.22
CA PRO A 219 10.32 -3.77 -28.81
C PRO A 219 11.53 -3.15 -29.54
N GLU A 220 11.36 -1.97 -30.13
CA GLU A 220 12.44 -1.21 -30.77
C GLU A 220 13.45 -0.65 -29.75
N THR A 221 12.99 -0.26 -28.56
CA THR A 221 13.86 0.14 -27.44
C THR A 221 14.76 -1.03 -27.04
N HIS A 222 14.18 -2.21 -26.83
CA HIS A 222 14.93 -3.44 -26.54
C HIS A 222 15.88 -3.83 -27.68
N ALA A 223 15.48 -3.63 -28.94
CA ALA A 223 16.36 -3.86 -30.09
C ALA A 223 17.59 -2.93 -30.09
N PHE A 224 17.40 -1.64 -29.81
CA PHE A 224 18.52 -0.71 -29.66
C PHE A 224 19.41 -1.06 -28.46
N LEU A 225 18.85 -1.52 -27.35
CA LEU A 225 19.64 -1.95 -26.18
C LEU A 225 20.50 -3.20 -26.47
N ARG A 226 20.02 -4.14 -27.30
CA ARG A 226 20.85 -5.25 -27.80
C ARG A 226 21.98 -4.78 -28.70
N ASP A 227 21.71 -3.85 -29.63
CA ASP A 227 22.74 -3.25 -30.48
C ASP A 227 23.79 -2.48 -29.64
N LEU A 228 23.34 -1.73 -28.62
CA LEU A 228 24.19 -1.04 -27.66
C LEU A 228 25.08 -2.00 -26.87
N ARG A 229 24.50 -3.08 -26.34
CA ARG A 229 25.23 -4.10 -25.61
C ARG A 229 26.25 -4.81 -26.48
N ALA A 230 25.87 -5.26 -27.66
CA ALA A 230 26.77 -5.89 -28.62
C ALA A 230 27.94 -4.95 -28.98
N HIS A 231 27.66 -3.66 -29.22
CA HIS A 231 28.71 -2.67 -29.51
C HIS A 231 29.73 -2.54 -28.37
N VAL A 232 29.28 -2.60 -27.11
CA VAL A 232 30.15 -2.56 -25.93
C VAL A 232 30.96 -3.86 -25.79
N ASP A 233 30.30 -5.02 -25.78
CA ASP A 233 30.93 -6.34 -25.58
C ASP A 233 31.97 -6.66 -26.69
N GLU A 234 31.76 -6.18 -27.93
CA GLU A 234 32.73 -6.31 -29.03
C GLU A 234 34.02 -5.49 -28.86
N ARG A 235 34.01 -4.43 -28.04
CA ARG A 235 35.05 -3.38 -28.01
C ARG A 235 35.72 -3.20 -26.66
N TYR A 236 35.03 -3.53 -25.57
CA TYR A 236 35.47 -3.23 -24.21
C TYR A 236 35.18 -4.42 -23.27
N GLU A 237 36.24 -5.06 -22.81
CA GLU A 237 36.17 -6.11 -21.79
C GLU A 237 35.84 -5.53 -20.40
N ASP A 238 35.23 -6.34 -19.53
CA ASP A 238 34.96 -6.03 -18.12
C ASP A 238 34.10 -4.77 -17.85
N ARG A 239 33.22 -4.41 -18.79
CA ARG A 239 32.31 -3.26 -18.69
C ARG A 239 30.91 -3.64 -18.20
N MET A 240 30.15 -2.65 -17.77
CA MET A 240 28.81 -2.82 -17.19
C MET A 240 27.81 -1.79 -17.75
N LEU A 241 26.57 -2.23 -17.97
CA LEU A 241 25.43 -1.38 -18.36
C LEU A 241 24.31 -1.60 -17.34
N LEU A 242 23.87 -0.52 -16.67
CA LEU A 242 22.86 -0.52 -15.61
C LEU A 242 21.59 0.19 -16.11
N ALA A 243 20.53 -0.57 -16.32
CA ALA A 243 19.22 -0.08 -16.71
C ALA A 243 18.51 0.66 -15.57
N GLU A 244 18.17 1.93 -15.79
CA GLU A 244 17.03 2.52 -15.09
C GLU A 244 15.72 2.12 -15.78
N ALA A 245 15.05 1.13 -15.18
CA ALA A 245 13.71 0.71 -15.60
C ALA A 245 12.77 0.65 -14.38
N ASN A 246 12.15 1.79 -14.04
CA ASN A 246 11.11 1.86 -13.01
C ASN A 246 9.79 1.26 -13.53
N LEU A 247 9.75 -0.08 -13.62
CA LEU A 247 8.62 -0.86 -14.12
C LEU A 247 8.27 -2.00 -13.13
N TRP A 248 7.13 -2.68 -13.34
CA TRP A 248 6.79 -3.90 -12.59
C TRP A 248 7.81 -5.02 -12.85
N PRO A 249 7.99 -6.00 -11.93
CA PRO A 249 9.10 -6.97 -12.00
C PRO A 249 9.23 -7.71 -13.34
N GLU A 250 8.12 -8.15 -13.94
CA GLU A 250 8.10 -8.83 -15.24
C GLU A 250 8.57 -7.94 -16.40
N ASP A 251 8.17 -6.67 -16.41
CA ASP A 251 8.55 -5.70 -17.44
C ASP A 251 10.00 -5.24 -17.24
N ALA A 252 10.42 -5.05 -15.99
CA ALA A 252 11.80 -4.69 -15.64
C ALA A 252 12.81 -5.81 -15.99
N VAL A 253 12.41 -7.09 -15.91
CA VAL A 253 13.27 -8.20 -16.33
C VAL A 253 13.53 -8.22 -17.84
N ALA A 254 12.64 -7.67 -18.67
CA ALA A 254 12.85 -7.61 -20.11
C ALA A 254 14.13 -6.86 -20.51
N PHE A 255 14.58 -5.89 -19.69
CA PHE A 255 15.80 -5.09 -19.92
C PHE A 255 17.11 -5.87 -19.73
N PHE A 256 17.07 -7.12 -19.26
CA PHE A 256 18.21 -8.04 -19.32
C PHE A 256 18.29 -8.81 -20.65
N GLY A 257 17.24 -8.78 -21.47
CA GLY A 257 17.12 -9.60 -22.68
C GLY A 257 17.23 -11.10 -22.35
N GLN A 258 18.04 -11.83 -23.11
CA GLN A 258 18.52 -13.17 -22.80
C GLN A 258 19.94 -13.17 -22.19
N GLY A 259 20.33 -12.06 -21.56
CA GLY A 259 21.70 -11.74 -21.16
C GLY A 259 22.44 -10.83 -22.14
N ASP A 260 21.76 -10.39 -23.20
CA ASP A 260 22.24 -9.63 -24.36
C ASP A 260 21.76 -8.17 -24.40
N GLU A 261 21.09 -7.69 -23.34
CA GLU A 261 20.77 -6.27 -23.13
C GLU A 261 21.58 -5.71 -21.95
N CYS A 262 20.94 -5.21 -20.89
CA CYS A 262 21.67 -4.65 -19.77
C CYS A 262 22.27 -5.74 -18.86
N HIS A 263 23.43 -5.44 -18.27
CA HIS A 263 24.09 -6.30 -17.29
C HIS A 263 23.37 -6.24 -15.93
N MET A 264 22.89 -5.04 -15.60
CA MET A 264 22.18 -4.75 -14.36
C MET A 264 20.91 -3.97 -14.63
N ALA A 265 19.94 -4.05 -13.71
CA ALA A 265 18.79 -3.16 -13.65
C ALA A 265 18.50 -2.82 -12.18
N PHE A 266 17.92 -1.66 -11.90
CA PHE A 266 17.45 -1.33 -10.56
C PHE A 266 16.22 -2.17 -10.18
N HIS A 267 16.22 -2.76 -8.97
CA HIS A 267 15.07 -3.51 -8.46
C HIS A 267 14.02 -2.57 -7.84
N PHE A 268 13.56 -1.57 -8.62
CA PHE A 268 12.56 -0.59 -8.20
C PHE A 268 11.33 -1.19 -7.49
N PRO A 269 10.72 -2.30 -7.93
CA PRO A 269 9.55 -2.86 -7.26
C PRO A 269 9.79 -3.27 -5.81
N LEU A 270 11.00 -3.75 -5.46
CA LEU A 270 11.33 -4.22 -4.12
C LEU A 270 11.49 -3.07 -3.13
N MET A 271 12.07 -1.95 -3.57
CA MET A 271 12.44 -0.83 -2.70
C MET A 271 11.26 -0.30 -1.84
N PRO A 272 10.08 0.05 -2.40
CA PRO A 272 8.94 0.49 -1.58
C PRO A 272 8.46 -0.57 -0.59
N ARG A 273 8.49 -1.86 -0.98
CA ARG A 273 8.01 -2.96 -0.13
C ARG A 273 8.94 -3.23 1.06
N LEU A 274 10.22 -2.85 0.99
CA LEU A 274 11.11 -2.85 2.16
C LEU A 274 10.62 -1.87 3.24
N PHE A 275 10.24 -0.64 2.84
CA PHE A 275 9.68 0.35 3.76
C PHE A 275 8.30 -0.07 4.28
N MET A 276 7.42 -0.57 3.41
CA MET A 276 6.10 -1.07 3.81
C MET A 276 6.23 -2.19 4.84
N ALA A 277 7.08 -3.18 4.60
CA ALA A 277 7.25 -4.33 5.49
C ALA A 277 7.72 -3.96 6.90
N VAL A 278 8.54 -2.90 7.03
CA VAL A 278 9.01 -2.40 8.34
C VAL A 278 7.96 -1.55 9.08
N GLU A 279 7.07 -0.85 8.38
CA GLU A 279 6.01 -0.06 9.03
C GLU A 279 4.71 -0.86 9.26
N MET A 280 4.39 -1.80 8.36
CA MET A 280 3.32 -2.80 8.57
C MET A 280 3.72 -3.89 9.57
N GLU A 281 5.02 -4.04 9.83
CA GLU A 281 5.62 -5.12 10.62
C GLU A 281 5.33 -6.51 10.05
N ASP A 282 5.23 -6.63 8.73
CA ASP A 282 4.89 -7.86 8.02
C ASP A 282 5.89 -8.11 6.89
N ARG A 283 6.42 -9.34 6.82
CA ARG A 283 7.31 -9.79 5.74
C ARG A 283 6.61 -9.95 4.39
N GLN A 284 5.28 -10.02 4.39
CA GLN A 284 4.49 -10.40 3.22
C GLN A 284 4.73 -9.51 1.98
N PRO A 285 4.87 -8.16 2.06
CA PRO A 285 5.21 -7.33 0.91
C PRO A 285 6.56 -7.66 0.28
N ILE A 286 7.57 -8.02 1.10
CA ILE A 286 8.89 -8.43 0.60
C ILE A 286 8.82 -9.80 -0.07
N VAL A 287 8.14 -10.77 0.57
CA VAL A 287 8.03 -12.13 0.03
C VAL A 287 7.22 -12.13 -1.27
N ASP A 288 6.12 -11.38 -1.34
CA ASP A 288 5.26 -11.36 -2.53
C ASP A 288 5.92 -10.71 -3.73
N ILE A 289 6.76 -9.68 -3.54
CA ILE A 289 7.46 -9.06 -4.67
C ILE A 289 8.66 -9.91 -5.13
N LEU A 290 9.33 -10.62 -4.22
CA LEU A 290 10.39 -11.58 -4.56
C LEU A 290 9.82 -12.83 -5.26
N ASP A 291 8.71 -13.39 -4.78
CA ASP A 291 7.98 -14.50 -5.43
C ASP A 291 7.51 -14.12 -6.85
N GLN A 292 7.18 -12.85 -7.09
CA GLN A 292 6.78 -12.32 -8.40
C GLN A 292 7.95 -11.97 -9.33
N THR A 293 9.18 -11.89 -8.82
CA THR A 293 10.35 -11.47 -9.60
C THR A 293 10.94 -12.66 -10.38
N PRO A 294 10.97 -12.63 -11.73
CA PRO A 294 11.51 -13.73 -12.52
C PRO A 294 13.00 -14.02 -12.28
N ARG A 295 13.42 -15.25 -12.57
CA ARG A 295 14.85 -15.63 -12.56
C ARG A 295 15.61 -14.88 -13.68
N LEU A 296 16.76 -14.32 -13.34
CA LEU A 296 17.61 -13.58 -14.28
C LEU A 296 18.44 -14.50 -15.19
N PRO A 297 18.81 -14.05 -16.41
CA PRO A 297 19.83 -14.73 -17.22
C PRO A 297 21.19 -14.84 -16.50
N PRO A 298 22.03 -15.84 -16.86
CA PRO A 298 23.42 -15.88 -16.42
C PRO A 298 24.16 -14.58 -16.77
N GLY A 299 25.10 -14.15 -15.91
CA GLY A 299 25.79 -12.87 -16.05
C GLY A 299 25.01 -11.66 -15.50
N CYS A 300 23.67 -11.63 -15.57
CA CYS A 300 22.85 -10.49 -15.13
C CYS A 300 22.69 -10.39 -13.60
N GLN A 301 22.40 -9.19 -13.07
CA GLN A 301 22.29 -8.93 -11.63
C GLN A 301 21.35 -7.76 -11.29
N TRP A 302 20.53 -7.88 -10.24
CA TRP A 302 19.76 -6.74 -9.71
C TRP A 302 20.65 -5.74 -8.97
N ALA A 303 20.42 -4.45 -9.18
CA ALA A 303 20.90 -3.37 -8.33
C ALA A 303 19.87 -3.07 -7.24
N LEU A 304 20.27 -3.20 -5.97
CA LEU A 304 19.41 -3.00 -4.80
C LEU A 304 19.73 -1.65 -4.17
N PHE A 305 18.72 -0.89 -3.76
CA PHE A 305 18.90 0.42 -3.11
C PHE A 305 17.77 0.68 -2.12
N LEU A 306 18.01 1.59 -1.17
CA LEU A 306 16.99 2.07 -0.23
C LEU A 306 16.47 3.46 -0.64
N ARG A 307 17.39 4.36 -0.99
CA ARG A 307 17.14 5.72 -1.50
C ARG A 307 18.20 6.08 -2.53
N ASN A 308 17.96 7.16 -3.25
CA ASN A 308 18.74 7.73 -4.33
C ASN A 308 18.54 9.25 -4.34
N HIS A 309 19.09 9.94 -5.33
CA HIS A 309 18.96 11.39 -5.54
C HIS A 309 17.56 11.90 -5.91
N ASP A 310 16.63 11.02 -6.27
CA ASP A 310 15.22 11.38 -6.54
C ASP A 310 14.32 11.13 -5.33
N GLU A 311 13.00 11.28 -5.50
CA GLU A 311 12.03 10.86 -4.50
C GLU A 311 11.97 9.33 -4.34
N LEU A 312 11.38 8.87 -3.24
CA LEU A 312 10.94 7.49 -3.12
C LEU A 312 9.74 7.31 -4.06
N THR A 313 10.00 6.82 -5.26
CA THR A 313 8.98 6.62 -6.30
C THR A 313 7.94 5.58 -5.88
N LEU A 314 6.67 5.92 -6.12
CA LEU A 314 5.48 5.10 -5.90
C LEU A 314 4.67 4.96 -7.21
N GLU A 315 5.36 4.99 -8.35
CA GLU A 315 4.74 4.72 -9.65
C GLU A 315 4.36 3.24 -9.77
N MET A 316 5.30 2.33 -9.46
CA MET A 316 5.15 0.87 -9.61
C MET A 316 4.69 0.17 -8.32
N VAL A 317 3.68 0.77 -7.69
CA VAL A 317 2.90 0.22 -6.56
C VAL A 317 1.41 0.36 -6.85
N THR A 318 0.55 -0.42 -6.18
CA THR A 318 -0.90 -0.25 -6.33
C THR A 318 -1.38 1.04 -5.69
N ASP A 319 -2.60 1.47 -6.02
CA ASP A 319 -3.19 2.68 -5.42
C ASP A 319 -3.31 2.55 -3.89
N GLU A 320 -3.64 1.36 -3.39
CA GLU A 320 -3.70 1.07 -1.96
C GLU A 320 -2.33 1.13 -1.28
N GLU A 321 -1.29 0.59 -1.91
CA GLU A 321 0.09 0.66 -1.42
C GLU A 321 0.61 2.11 -1.42
N ARG A 322 0.26 2.90 -2.45
CA ARG A 322 0.62 4.33 -2.55
C ARG A 322 0.00 5.15 -1.43
N ASP A 323 -1.30 4.96 -1.17
CA ASP A 323 -2.02 5.64 -0.09
C ASP A 323 -1.53 5.22 1.31
N PHE A 324 -1.09 3.97 1.49
CA PHE A 324 -0.38 3.55 2.69
C PHE A 324 0.94 4.31 2.84
N MET A 325 1.81 4.27 1.82
CA MET A 325 3.13 4.92 1.83
C MET A 325 3.03 6.42 2.10
N TYR A 326 2.06 7.10 1.49
CA TYR A 326 1.81 8.51 1.75
C TYR A 326 1.38 8.82 3.19
N ARG A 327 0.57 7.97 3.84
CA ARG A 327 0.15 8.17 5.24
C ARG A 327 1.28 7.88 6.22
N ALA A 328 2.02 6.80 6.01
CA ALA A 328 3.13 6.37 6.86
C ALA A 328 4.34 7.33 6.82
N PHE A 329 4.71 7.80 5.62
CA PHE A 329 6.00 8.45 5.35
C PHE A 329 5.90 9.90 4.82
N ALA A 330 4.73 10.34 4.35
CA ALA A 330 4.51 11.70 3.84
C ALA A 330 3.23 12.37 4.41
N PRO A 331 3.13 12.55 5.75
CA PRO A 331 1.97 13.15 6.40
C PRO A 331 1.71 14.59 5.99
N GLU A 332 2.74 15.35 5.59
CA GLU A 332 2.56 16.66 4.95
C GLU A 332 2.61 16.54 3.43
N LEU A 333 1.64 17.16 2.71
CA LEU A 333 1.59 17.12 1.24
C LEU A 333 2.91 17.53 0.58
N ARG A 334 3.62 18.53 1.12
CA ARG A 334 4.91 18.98 0.56
C ARG A 334 6.07 17.98 0.68
N MET A 335 5.93 16.92 1.46
CA MET A 335 6.89 15.81 1.45
C MET A 335 6.71 14.92 0.21
N ARG A 336 5.60 15.08 -0.52
CA ARG A 336 5.31 14.43 -1.79
C ARG A 336 5.79 15.30 -2.95
N VAL A 337 6.10 14.66 -4.07
CA VAL A 337 6.36 15.26 -5.38
C VAL A 337 6.08 14.20 -6.44
N ASN A 338 5.43 14.58 -7.53
CA ASN A 338 4.95 13.65 -8.57
C ASN A 338 4.18 12.48 -7.92
N LEU A 339 4.52 11.24 -8.28
CA LEU A 339 4.02 10.02 -7.64
C LEU A 339 5.04 9.44 -6.65
N GLY A 340 5.61 10.24 -5.73
CA GLY A 340 6.56 9.74 -4.73
C GLY A 340 6.83 10.67 -3.53
N ILE A 341 7.84 10.32 -2.72
CA ILE A 341 8.15 10.96 -1.43
C ILE A 341 9.59 11.49 -1.38
N ARG A 342 9.76 12.81 -1.43
CA ARG A 342 11.08 13.50 -1.48
C ARG A 342 11.72 13.66 -0.08
N ARG A 343 12.06 12.53 0.53
CA ARG A 343 12.70 12.42 1.85
C ARG A 343 13.92 11.50 1.81
N ARG A 344 14.89 11.72 2.69
CA ARG A 344 16.06 10.84 2.89
C ARG A 344 15.74 9.64 3.78
N LEU A 345 16.64 8.66 3.82
CA LEU A 345 16.46 7.41 4.57
C LEU A 345 16.24 7.64 6.08
N ALA A 346 17.12 8.37 6.75
CA ALA A 346 16.99 8.58 8.19
C ALA A 346 15.72 9.37 8.57
N PRO A 347 15.34 10.46 7.85
CA PRO A 347 14.08 11.16 8.11
C PRO A 347 12.80 10.40 7.75
N LEU A 348 12.81 9.51 6.74
CA LEU A 348 11.71 8.56 6.47
C LEU A 348 11.48 7.65 7.69
N LEU A 349 12.55 7.17 8.31
CA LEU A 349 12.51 6.29 9.48
C LEU A 349 12.46 7.05 10.81
N ARG A 350 12.10 8.34 10.78
CA ARG A 350 11.96 9.22 11.97
C ARG A 350 13.20 9.28 12.86
N GLY A 351 14.38 9.05 12.29
CA GLY A 351 15.67 9.00 13.00
C GLY A 351 15.93 7.71 13.79
N ASP A 352 15.08 6.68 13.70
CA ASP A 352 15.30 5.43 14.44
C ASP A 352 16.46 4.62 13.84
N SER A 353 17.62 4.73 14.49
CA SER A 353 18.83 3.99 14.12
C SER A 353 18.64 2.47 14.00
N ARG A 354 17.65 1.87 14.68
CA ARG A 354 17.36 0.43 14.56
C ARG A 354 16.69 0.12 13.23
N LYS A 355 15.68 0.91 12.82
CA LYS A 355 15.06 0.79 11.49
C LYS A 355 16.07 1.03 10.37
N ILE A 356 16.99 2.00 10.52
CA ILE A 356 18.06 2.24 9.53
C ILE A 356 18.96 1.00 9.42
N ARG A 357 19.46 0.48 10.55
CA ARG A 357 20.29 -0.74 10.60
C ARG A 357 19.59 -1.96 10.01
N LEU A 358 18.31 -2.14 10.31
CA LEU A 358 17.44 -3.18 9.76
C LEU A 358 17.35 -3.13 8.24
N LEU A 359 17.09 -1.95 7.66
CA LEU A 359 17.04 -1.77 6.20
C LEU A 359 18.41 -1.97 5.53
N TYR A 360 19.52 -1.55 6.15
CA TYR A 360 20.86 -1.87 5.65
C TYR A 360 21.16 -3.38 5.72
N ALA A 361 20.67 -4.09 6.75
CA ALA A 361 20.78 -5.54 6.82
C ALA A 361 19.97 -6.24 5.73
N LEU A 362 18.77 -5.75 5.40
CA LEU A 362 18.01 -6.24 4.24
C LEU A 362 18.77 -5.97 2.93
N LEU A 363 19.17 -4.72 2.69
CA LEU A 363 19.93 -4.29 1.50
C LEU A 363 21.18 -5.15 1.24
N LEU A 364 21.92 -5.50 2.31
CA LEU A 364 23.19 -6.23 2.22
C LEU A 364 23.05 -7.76 2.29
N SER A 365 21.84 -8.30 2.49
CA SER A 365 21.59 -9.76 2.53
C SER A 365 20.62 -10.30 1.48
N LEU A 366 19.86 -9.43 0.80
CA LEU A 366 19.02 -9.78 -0.35
C LEU A 366 19.86 -10.04 -1.62
N PRO A 367 19.34 -10.80 -2.61
CA PRO A 367 20.08 -11.17 -3.81
C PRO A 367 20.25 -9.98 -4.77
N GLY A 368 21.46 -9.43 -4.82
CA GLY A 368 21.83 -8.37 -5.75
C GLY A 368 23.04 -7.57 -5.27
N THR A 369 23.31 -6.49 -6.01
CA THR A 369 24.41 -5.56 -5.75
C THR A 369 23.87 -4.32 -5.05
N PRO A 370 24.28 -4.07 -3.80
CA PRO A 370 23.79 -2.94 -3.01
C PRO A 370 24.37 -1.61 -3.48
N ILE A 371 23.51 -0.59 -3.51
CA ILE A 371 23.82 0.81 -3.75
C ILE A 371 23.55 1.61 -2.47
N VAL A 372 24.52 2.44 -2.08
CA VAL A 372 24.43 3.36 -0.93
C VAL A 372 24.40 4.79 -1.46
N TYR A 373 23.39 5.57 -1.06
CA TYR A 373 23.29 6.98 -1.39
C TYR A 373 24.15 7.82 -0.45
N TYR A 374 24.94 8.77 -0.98
CA TYR A 374 25.93 9.49 -0.18
C TYR A 374 25.34 10.18 1.04
N GLY A 375 25.90 9.95 2.22
CA GLY A 375 25.48 10.54 3.48
C GLY A 375 24.38 9.77 4.23
N ASP A 376 23.74 8.77 3.62
CA ASP A 376 22.81 7.89 4.35
C ASP A 376 23.58 6.99 5.34
N GLU A 377 24.88 6.75 5.12
CA GLU A 377 25.75 6.01 6.03
C GLU A 377 26.08 6.75 7.34
N ILE A 378 25.98 8.08 7.34
CA ILE A 378 25.98 8.91 8.56
C ILE A 378 24.56 9.29 9.01
N GLY A 379 23.51 8.92 8.26
CA GLY A 379 22.13 9.24 8.58
C GLY A 379 21.77 10.72 8.35
N MET A 380 22.22 11.30 7.22
CA MET A 380 21.89 12.68 6.84
C MET A 380 20.38 12.92 6.76
N GLY A 381 20.02 14.16 7.11
CA GLY A 381 18.65 14.68 6.99
C GLY A 381 18.32 15.18 5.59
N ASP A 382 17.07 15.61 5.41
CA ASP A 382 16.60 16.29 4.21
C ASP A 382 16.09 17.70 4.51
N ASN A 383 15.94 18.50 3.46
CA ASN A 383 15.28 19.80 3.49
C ASN A 383 14.26 19.90 2.34
N TYR A 384 13.11 19.27 2.53
CA TYR A 384 12.00 19.23 1.55
C TYR A 384 11.38 20.61 1.22
N HIS A 385 11.94 21.72 1.69
CA HIS A 385 11.60 23.08 1.28
C HIS A 385 12.40 23.60 0.07
N LEU A 386 13.48 22.93 -0.36
CA LEU A 386 14.40 23.43 -1.40
C LEU A 386 13.90 23.33 -2.86
N GLY A 387 12.61 23.02 -3.06
CA GLY A 387 12.02 22.83 -4.37
C GLY A 387 12.40 21.49 -5.00
N ASP A 388 11.53 20.98 -5.87
CA ASP A 388 11.66 19.69 -6.56
C ASP A 388 12.26 18.59 -5.66
N ARG A 389 13.38 17.95 -6.04
CA ARG A 389 14.08 16.88 -5.33
C ARG A 389 15.35 17.36 -4.59
N ASN A 390 15.70 18.65 -4.70
CA ASN A 390 16.90 19.25 -4.09
C ASN A 390 17.03 18.99 -2.58
N GLY A 391 15.90 18.77 -1.89
CA GLY A 391 15.87 18.48 -0.46
C GLY A 391 16.67 17.25 -0.02
N VAL A 392 16.95 16.28 -0.89
CA VAL A 392 17.82 15.13 -0.56
C VAL A 392 19.28 15.32 -1.03
N ARG A 393 19.53 16.31 -1.89
CA ARG A 393 20.81 16.57 -2.59
C ARG A 393 21.72 17.61 -1.92
N THR A 394 21.45 17.94 -0.66
CA THR A 394 22.22 18.93 0.12
C THR A 394 23.67 18.50 0.40
N PRO A 395 24.61 19.43 0.61
CA PRO A 395 26.03 19.09 0.73
C PRO A 395 26.37 18.08 1.85
N MET A 396 27.36 17.24 1.60
CA MET A 396 27.84 16.19 2.51
C MET A 396 28.39 16.76 3.83
N GLN A 397 28.07 16.13 4.96
CA GLN A 397 28.41 16.63 6.30
C GLN A 397 29.69 15.97 6.81
N TRP A 398 30.84 16.60 6.55
CA TRP A 398 32.18 16.09 6.91
C TRP A 398 32.60 16.36 8.36
N SER A 399 32.42 17.60 8.83
CA SER A 399 32.84 18.04 10.18
C SER A 399 31.81 18.99 10.80
N ALA A 400 32.07 19.40 12.04
CA ALA A 400 31.31 20.45 12.73
C ALA A 400 31.73 21.88 12.31
N ASP A 401 32.64 22.03 11.35
CA ASP A 401 33.10 23.35 10.87
C ASP A 401 32.03 24.09 10.05
N ARG A 402 32.39 25.30 9.61
CA ARG A 402 31.63 26.09 8.63
C ARG A 402 31.17 25.20 7.46
N ASN A 403 29.91 25.34 7.08
CA ASN A 403 29.30 24.58 5.98
C ASN A 403 29.44 23.05 6.16
N GLY A 404 29.46 22.53 7.40
CA GLY A 404 29.62 21.10 7.66
C GLY A 404 30.96 20.53 7.18
N GLY A 405 31.99 21.36 7.01
CA GLY A 405 33.27 20.96 6.41
C GLY A 405 33.23 20.66 4.90
N PHE A 406 32.10 20.88 4.22
CA PHE A 406 31.97 20.71 2.76
C PHE A 406 32.77 21.76 1.97
N SER A 407 32.71 23.02 2.40
CA SER A 407 33.22 24.18 1.66
C SER A 407 33.72 25.27 2.61
N ARG A 408 34.73 26.04 2.18
CA ARG A 408 35.19 27.24 2.90
C ARG A 408 34.46 28.53 2.50
N ALA A 409 33.58 28.47 1.49
CA ALA A 409 32.84 29.59 0.93
C ALA A 409 31.94 30.32 1.94
N ASN A 410 31.37 31.46 1.53
CA ASN A 410 30.27 32.08 2.24
C ASN A 410 29.06 31.10 2.26
N PRO A 411 28.41 30.81 3.40
CA PRO A 411 27.22 29.95 3.45
C PRO A 411 26.10 30.37 2.50
N GLN A 412 26.02 31.67 2.15
CA GLN A 412 25.06 32.23 1.20
C GLN A 412 25.45 32.03 -0.28
N SER A 413 26.66 31.55 -0.55
CA SER A 413 27.20 31.26 -1.89
C SER A 413 27.21 29.76 -2.20
N LEU A 414 26.85 28.90 -1.25
CA LEU A 414 26.68 27.46 -1.51
C LEU A 414 25.56 27.23 -2.53
N PHE A 415 25.77 26.30 -3.46
CA PHE A 415 24.73 25.95 -4.45
C PHE A 415 23.43 25.46 -3.79
N LEU A 416 23.53 24.74 -2.67
CA LEU A 416 22.44 24.39 -1.75
C LEU A 416 22.91 24.54 -0.29
N PRO A 417 22.03 24.90 0.65
CA PRO A 417 22.39 24.99 2.06
C PRO A 417 22.61 23.62 2.69
N VAL A 418 23.51 23.56 3.68
CA VAL A 418 23.67 22.39 4.58
C VAL A 418 22.47 22.21 5.51
N ILE A 419 22.27 21.00 6.04
CA ILE A 419 21.15 20.72 6.95
C ILE A 419 21.42 21.35 8.33
N THR A 420 20.51 22.25 8.73
CA THR A 420 20.47 22.88 10.05
C THR A 420 19.23 22.50 10.86
N ASP A 421 18.46 21.49 10.42
CA ASP A 421 17.38 20.92 11.23
C ASP A 421 17.96 20.35 12.54
N PRO A 422 17.39 20.63 13.73
CA PRO A 422 17.95 20.18 15.00
C PRO A 422 18.16 18.66 15.14
N SER A 423 17.42 17.84 14.38
CA SER A 423 17.50 16.37 14.45
C SER A 423 18.61 15.79 13.57
N TYR A 424 19.05 16.53 12.54
CA TYR A 424 20.02 16.07 11.53
C TYR A 424 21.17 17.06 11.28
N HIS A 425 21.31 18.06 12.15
CA HIS A 425 22.24 19.18 11.98
C HIS A 425 23.68 18.71 11.79
N TYR A 426 24.40 19.31 10.85
CA TYR A 426 25.81 18.98 10.59
C TYR A 426 26.73 19.07 11.83
N LEU A 427 26.35 19.77 12.92
CA LEU A 427 27.14 19.84 14.15
C LEU A 427 27.13 18.51 14.95
N SER A 428 26.06 17.73 14.84
CA SER A 428 25.91 16.42 15.49
C SER A 428 26.04 15.25 14.51
N THR A 429 25.60 15.45 13.26
CA THR A 429 25.51 14.42 12.22
C THR A 429 26.56 14.66 11.15
N ASN A 430 27.82 14.32 11.43
CA ASN A 430 28.92 14.44 10.47
C ASN A 430 29.91 13.27 10.56
N VAL A 431 30.74 13.12 9.53
CA VAL A 431 31.76 12.06 9.41
C VAL A 431 32.73 12.11 10.60
N GLU A 432 33.38 13.24 10.87
CA GLU A 432 34.39 13.36 11.94
C GLU A 432 33.88 12.91 13.32
N VAL A 433 32.67 13.34 13.70
CA VAL A 433 32.03 12.96 14.97
C VAL A 433 31.74 11.45 14.98
N GLN A 434 31.24 10.89 13.89
CA GLN A 434 30.92 9.46 13.83
C GLN A 434 32.14 8.55 13.69
N GLU A 435 33.22 9.01 13.06
CA GLU A 435 34.49 8.29 13.04
C GLU A 435 35.12 8.23 14.42
N ASN A 436 34.94 9.24 15.27
CA ASN A 436 35.41 9.23 16.65
C ASN A 436 34.51 8.47 17.64
N GLN A 437 33.28 8.09 17.26
CA GLN A 437 32.32 7.38 18.13
C GLN A 437 32.24 5.87 17.79
N PRO A 438 32.70 4.95 18.66
CA PRO A 438 32.75 3.51 18.36
C PRO A 438 31.42 2.82 17.99
N ALA A 439 30.29 3.38 18.43
CA ALA A 439 28.94 2.85 18.22
C ALA A 439 28.10 3.65 17.19
N SER A 440 28.75 4.53 16.42
CA SER A 440 28.11 5.34 15.38
C SER A 440 27.48 4.52 14.26
N LEU A 441 26.60 5.15 13.48
CA LEU A 441 25.99 4.50 12.31
C LEU A 441 27.04 4.21 11.25
N LEU A 442 27.93 5.16 10.96
CA LEU A 442 29.04 5.00 10.02
C LEU A 442 29.94 3.81 10.35
N ARG A 443 30.42 3.69 11.59
CA ARG A 443 31.26 2.55 11.99
C ARG A 443 30.50 1.23 11.96
N TRP A 444 29.19 1.26 12.23
CA TRP A 444 28.34 0.07 12.15
C TRP A 444 28.16 -0.39 10.69
N ILE A 445 27.95 0.53 9.75
CA ILE A 445 27.82 0.24 8.31
C ILE A 445 29.16 -0.21 7.71
N LYS A 446 30.28 0.47 8.02
CA LYS A 446 31.67 0.03 7.69
C LYS A 446 31.87 -1.44 8.09
N ARG A 447 31.41 -1.85 9.29
CA ARG A 447 31.48 -3.24 9.77
C ARG A 447 30.53 -4.20 9.04
N LEU A 448 29.28 -3.81 8.77
CA LEU A 448 28.31 -4.66 8.08
C LEU A 448 28.73 -4.95 6.62
N ILE A 449 29.25 -3.94 5.93
CA ILE A 449 29.87 -4.06 4.60
C ILE A 449 31.01 -5.09 4.63
N ALA A 450 31.94 -4.94 5.58
CA ALA A 450 33.06 -5.87 5.75
C ALA A 450 32.62 -7.30 6.13
N LEU A 451 31.44 -7.49 6.74
CA LEU A 451 30.85 -8.81 6.98
C LEU A 451 30.27 -9.41 5.70
N ARG A 452 29.50 -8.64 4.89
CA ARG A 452 29.00 -9.09 3.58
C ARG A 452 30.17 -9.54 2.68
N GLN A 453 31.23 -8.76 2.61
CA GLN A 453 32.41 -9.07 1.79
C GLN A 453 33.09 -10.41 2.16
N ARG A 454 32.95 -10.87 3.40
CA ARG A 454 33.55 -12.12 3.90
C ARG A 454 32.66 -13.35 3.71
N SER A 455 31.41 -13.19 3.28
CA SER A 455 30.46 -14.28 3.05
C SER A 455 30.11 -14.37 1.55
N PRO A 456 30.62 -15.39 0.82
CA PRO A 456 30.17 -15.69 -0.54
C PRO A 456 28.65 -15.83 -0.64
N ALA A 457 28.00 -16.44 0.36
CA ALA A 457 26.56 -16.62 0.40
C ALA A 457 25.80 -15.28 0.28
N LEU A 458 26.15 -14.28 1.09
CA LEU A 458 25.49 -12.97 1.06
C LEU A 458 25.72 -12.19 -0.24
N ARG A 459 26.85 -12.40 -0.93
CA ARG A 459 27.15 -11.74 -2.20
C ARG A 459 26.40 -12.37 -3.37
N SER A 460 26.55 -13.68 -3.59
CA SER A 460 26.12 -14.34 -4.83
C SER A 460 25.24 -15.58 -4.64
N GLY A 461 24.94 -16.00 -3.40
CA GLY A 461 24.19 -17.23 -3.14
C GLY A 461 22.73 -17.20 -3.57
N GLU A 462 22.18 -18.37 -3.92
CA GLU A 462 20.75 -18.54 -4.24
C GLU A 462 19.89 -18.23 -3.01
N LEU A 463 18.80 -17.48 -3.20
CA LEU A 463 17.85 -17.13 -2.16
C LEU A 463 16.80 -18.24 -1.98
N THR A 464 16.53 -18.62 -0.74
CA THR A 464 15.35 -19.41 -0.37
C THR A 464 14.64 -18.74 0.81
N ILE A 465 13.37 -18.37 0.64
CA ILE A 465 12.54 -17.88 1.75
C ILE A 465 12.16 -19.05 2.65
N ILE A 466 12.36 -18.92 3.96
CA ILE A 466 12.00 -19.94 4.94
C ILE A 466 10.58 -19.64 5.45
N PRO A 467 9.61 -20.56 5.29
CA PRO A 467 8.25 -20.33 5.76
C PRO A 467 8.18 -20.09 7.28
N CYS A 468 7.72 -18.91 7.68
CA CYS A 468 7.52 -18.54 9.08
C CYS A 468 6.03 -18.39 9.39
N THR A 469 5.57 -18.96 10.51
CA THR A 469 4.22 -18.73 11.03
C THR A 469 4.07 -17.35 11.67
N ASN A 470 5.16 -16.80 12.22
CA ASN A 470 5.21 -15.39 12.60
C ASN A 470 5.44 -14.55 11.33
N HIS A 471 4.47 -13.73 10.95
CA HIS A 471 4.53 -12.89 9.75
C HIS A 471 5.51 -11.72 9.89
N ARG A 472 5.79 -11.28 11.12
CA ARG A 472 6.73 -10.19 11.41
C ARG A 472 8.20 -10.58 11.27
N VAL A 473 8.49 -11.88 11.18
CA VAL A 473 9.87 -12.38 11.09
C VAL A 473 10.14 -12.90 9.68
N LEU A 474 10.96 -12.16 8.93
CA LEU A 474 11.48 -12.62 7.66
C LEU A 474 12.69 -13.53 7.93
N ALA A 475 12.57 -14.81 7.59
CA ALA A 475 13.71 -15.73 7.55
C ALA A 475 14.00 -16.15 6.12
N MET A 476 15.28 -16.18 5.76
CA MET A 476 15.75 -16.56 4.44
C MET A 476 17.13 -17.21 4.52
N ARG A 477 17.42 -18.09 3.57
CA ARG A 477 18.71 -18.74 3.39
C ARG A 477 19.36 -18.21 2.12
N ARG A 478 20.67 -17.95 2.17
CA ARG A 478 21.52 -17.68 1.00
C ARG A 478 22.55 -18.79 0.92
N THR A 479 22.64 -19.49 -0.22
CA THR A 479 23.48 -20.70 -0.34
C THR A 479 24.41 -20.62 -1.55
N THR A 480 25.66 -21.03 -1.36
CA THR A 480 26.68 -21.31 -2.39
C THR A 480 27.31 -22.67 -2.11
N ASP A 481 28.18 -23.17 -2.99
CA ASP A 481 28.87 -24.45 -2.77
C ASP A 481 29.76 -24.43 -1.50
N ASP A 482 30.37 -23.28 -1.19
CA ASP A 482 31.36 -23.12 -0.10
C ASP A 482 30.84 -22.40 1.16
N ASP A 483 29.69 -21.71 1.10
CA ASP A 483 29.13 -20.92 2.20
C ASP A 483 27.59 -20.96 2.23
N ASP A 484 27.03 -20.97 3.44
CA ASP A 484 25.61 -21.17 3.73
C ASP A 484 25.17 -20.26 4.87
N ALA A 485 24.42 -19.21 4.52
CA ALA A 485 23.99 -18.18 5.45
C ALA A 485 22.48 -18.25 5.72
N LEU A 486 22.11 -18.32 6.99
CA LEU A 486 20.74 -18.17 7.49
C LEU A 486 20.56 -16.75 8.03
N ILE A 487 19.63 -16.01 7.45
CA ILE A 487 19.29 -14.64 7.83
C ILE A 487 17.89 -14.65 8.46
N VAL A 488 17.77 -14.07 9.65
CA VAL A 488 16.51 -13.99 10.41
C VAL A 488 16.34 -12.56 10.90
N ILE A 489 15.25 -11.92 10.50
CA ILE A 489 15.04 -10.47 10.60
C ILE A 489 13.70 -10.21 11.27
N ASN A 490 13.70 -9.49 12.40
CA ASN A 490 12.49 -8.99 13.02
C ASN A 490 12.10 -7.64 12.39
N LEU A 491 10.93 -7.58 11.76
CA LEU A 491 10.38 -6.36 11.18
C LEU A 491 9.55 -5.54 12.16
N SER A 492 9.44 -5.97 13.43
CA SER A 492 8.58 -5.35 14.45
C SER A 492 9.35 -4.58 15.53
N HIS A 493 8.73 -3.51 16.04
CA HIS A 493 9.20 -2.74 17.21
C HIS A 493 9.14 -3.53 18.52
N ALA A 494 8.46 -4.67 18.55
CA ALA A 494 8.37 -5.54 19.71
C ALA A 494 9.28 -6.77 19.55
N ALA A 495 9.76 -7.31 20.67
CA ALA A 495 10.54 -8.55 20.67
C ALA A 495 9.70 -9.72 20.13
N GLN A 496 10.25 -10.46 19.16
CA GLN A 496 9.58 -11.57 18.49
C GLN A 496 10.17 -12.91 18.83
N HIS A 497 9.31 -13.91 18.87
CA HIS A 497 9.69 -15.33 18.89
C HIS A 497 9.24 -15.99 17.58
N VAL A 498 10.08 -16.85 17.02
CA VAL A 498 9.81 -17.58 15.78
C VAL A 498 10.26 -19.03 15.89
N HIS A 499 9.53 -19.91 15.20
CA HIS A 499 9.89 -21.30 14.96
C HIS A 499 10.19 -21.48 13.47
N LEU A 500 11.44 -21.78 13.14
CA LEU A 500 11.90 -22.00 11.77
C LEU A 500 11.95 -23.48 11.44
N ASP A 501 11.41 -23.90 10.30
CA ASP A 501 11.71 -25.21 9.74
C ASP A 501 13.07 -25.14 9.02
N LEU A 502 14.08 -25.76 9.63
CA LEU A 502 15.44 -25.84 9.11
C LEU A 502 15.82 -27.28 8.72
N SER A 503 14.83 -28.15 8.49
CA SER A 503 15.06 -29.56 8.10
C SER A 503 16.00 -29.70 6.89
N ALA A 504 15.83 -28.84 5.88
CA ALA A 504 16.66 -28.75 4.67
C ALA A 504 18.10 -28.22 4.89
N ALA A 505 18.47 -27.82 6.12
CA ALA A 505 19.83 -27.42 6.46
C ALA A 505 20.69 -28.58 7.00
N GLY A 506 20.07 -29.71 7.39
CA GLY A 506 20.77 -30.83 8.02
C GLY A 506 21.27 -30.51 9.44
N GLU A 507 22.13 -31.39 9.97
CA GLU A 507 22.72 -31.22 11.30
C GLU A 507 23.86 -30.19 11.27
N ARG A 508 23.50 -28.92 11.47
CA ARG A 508 24.43 -27.77 11.50
C ARG A 508 24.21 -26.91 12.75
N TRP A 509 25.23 -26.14 13.10
CA TRP A 509 25.28 -25.15 14.16
C TRP A 509 25.24 -23.74 13.56
N PRO A 510 24.20 -22.93 13.84
CA PRO A 510 24.19 -21.53 13.45
C PRO A 510 25.24 -20.74 14.26
N VAL A 511 26.24 -20.19 13.57
CA VAL A 511 27.27 -19.29 14.13
C VAL A 511 26.99 -17.87 13.65
N GLU A 512 26.63 -16.98 14.56
CA GLU A 512 26.29 -15.58 14.27
C GLU A 512 27.52 -14.84 13.72
N LEU A 513 27.39 -14.10 12.62
CA LEU A 513 28.52 -13.57 11.85
C LEU A 513 29.24 -12.40 12.52
N TRP A 514 28.55 -11.60 13.35
CA TRP A 514 29.05 -10.37 13.95
C TRP A 514 29.95 -10.63 15.17
N GLY A 515 29.46 -11.42 16.12
CA GLY A 515 30.12 -11.79 17.37
C GLY A 515 30.77 -13.18 17.36
N ARG A 516 30.46 -14.02 16.36
CA ARG A 516 30.86 -15.45 16.30
C ARG A 516 30.30 -16.30 17.44
N THR A 517 29.25 -15.80 18.09
CA THR A 517 28.46 -16.54 19.07
C THR A 517 27.68 -17.63 18.36
N GLN A 518 27.63 -18.82 18.94
CA GLN A 518 26.93 -19.93 18.34
C GLN A 518 25.67 -20.26 19.12
N PHE A 519 24.65 -20.66 18.38
CA PHE A 519 23.36 -21.08 18.90
C PHE A 519 23.29 -22.64 18.94
N PRO A 520 22.25 -23.23 19.55
CA PRO A 520 22.09 -24.68 19.63
C PRO A 520 22.13 -25.38 18.24
N PRO A 521 22.52 -26.66 18.15
CA PRO A 521 22.47 -27.41 16.89
C PRO A 521 21.05 -27.58 16.35
N ILE A 522 20.92 -27.64 15.03
CA ILE A 522 19.72 -28.07 14.33
C ILE A 522 19.65 -29.61 14.43
N GLN A 523 18.84 -30.14 15.35
CA GLN A 523 18.70 -31.59 15.59
C GLN A 523 17.43 -32.16 14.95
N GLN A 524 17.58 -33.02 13.93
CA GLN A 524 16.46 -33.51 13.13
C GLN A 524 15.42 -34.31 13.94
N GLU A 525 15.85 -35.13 14.90
CA GLU A 525 14.94 -36.02 15.65
C GLU A 525 14.17 -35.32 16.77
N ARG A 526 14.66 -34.17 17.27
CA ARG A 526 14.18 -33.57 18.53
C ARG A 526 13.70 -32.13 18.40
N ILE A 527 14.12 -31.41 17.36
CA ILE A 527 13.73 -30.02 17.09
C ILE A 527 13.30 -29.90 15.62
N ARG A 528 12.05 -30.30 15.32
CA ARG A 528 11.43 -30.04 14.00
C ARG A 528 11.23 -28.55 13.70
N ARG A 529 11.43 -27.67 14.69
CA ARG A 529 11.15 -26.24 14.65
C ARG A 529 12.16 -25.46 15.49
N TYR A 530 13.17 -24.90 14.84
CA TYR A 530 14.25 -24.17 15.48
C TYR A 530 13.74 -22.86 16.09
N ALA A 531 13.86 -22.70 17.41
CA ALA A 531 13.32 -21.55 18.13
C ALA A 531 14.34 -20.41 18.21
N LEU A 532 13.90 -19.20 17.87
CA LEU A 532 14.70 -17.96 18.00
C LEU A 532 13.87 -16.85 18.64
N SER A 533 14.53 -16.03 19.44
CA SER A 533 14.00 -14.77 19.97
C SER A 533 14.86 -13.61 19.45
N LEU A 534 14.21 -12.57 18.95
CA LEU A 534 14.82 -11.36 18.40
C LEU A 534 14.25 -10.14 19.13
N GLY A 535 15.08 -9.15 19.48
CA GLY A 535 14.60 -7.89 20.03
C GLY A 535 13.98 -6.98 18.95
N PRO A 536 13.45 -5.81 19.37
CA PRO A 536 12.91 -4.77 18.49
C PRO A 536 13.81 -4.43 17.30
N TYR A 537 13.35 -4.70 16.08
CA TYR A 537 14.10 -4.48 14.83
C TYR A 537 15.50 -5.15 14.79
N ASP A 538 15.73 -6.20 15.58
CA ASP A 538 16.96 -6.99 15.53
C ASP A 538 16.98 -7.93 14.33
N PHE A 539 18.19 -8.31 13.92
CA PHE A 539 18.41 -9.39 12.98
C PHE A 539 19.60 -10.26 13.43
N TYR A 540 19.61 -11.49 12.95
CA TYR A 540 20.77 -12.37 12.99
C TYR A 540 21.16 -12.77 11.58
N TRP A 541 22.46 -12.71 11.28
CA TRP A 541 23.05 -13.44 10.17
C TRP A 541 23.88 -14.58 10.75
N PHE A 542 23.52 -15.82 10.47
CA PHE A 542 24.28 -16.99 10.88
C PHE A 542 24.97 -17.61 9.67
N ARG A 543 26.20 -18.08 9.83
CA ARG A 543 26.79 -19.12 8.97
C ARG A 543 26.45 -20.48 9.56
N LEU A 544 25.94 -21.40 8.76
CA LEU A 544 25.62 -22.75 9.20
C LEU A 544 26.89 -23.61 9.17
N SER A 545 27.41 -23.93 10.35
CA SER A 545 28.71 -24.57 10.60
C SER A 545 28.54 -26.03 11.05
N GLU A 546 29.55 -26.88 10.86
CA GLU A 546 29.47 -28.31 11.22
C GLU A 546 30.00 -28.65 12.63
N ARG A 547 30.24 -27.65 13.51
CA ARG A 547 30.86 -27.86 14.83
C ARG A 547 30.36 -26.89 15.92
N PRO A 548 30.28 -27.34 17.20
CA PRO A 548 29.87 -26.55 18.37
C PRO A 548 30.92 -25.58 18.97
N LEU A 549 30.39 -24.56 19.68
CA LEU A 549 30.92 -23.56 20.61
C LEU A 549 29.87 -23.42 21.74
N ASP A 550 30.25 -23.06 22.97
CA ASP A 550 29.52 -23.46 24.19
C ASP A 550 28.80 -22.36 25.02
N GLU A 551 27.93 -22.82 25.94
CA GLU A 551 27.27 -22.16 27.09
C GLU A 551 25.87 -21.46 26.96
N SER A 552 25.17 -21.32 28.11
CA SER A 552 23.70 -21.49 28.19
C SER A 552 22.91 -20.62 29.21
N THR A 553 21.75 -20.09 28.74
CA THR A 553 20.42 -19.88 29.40
C THR A 553 20.23 -19.19 30.77
N LEU A 554 19.24 -18.28 30.85
CA LEU A 554 18.43 -17.95 32.05
C LEU A 554 16.98 -17.49 31.67
N ASN A 555 16.03 -17.50 32.63
CA ASN A 555 14.56 -17.33 32.46
C ASN A 555 13.96 -16.05 33.11
N GLU A 556 12.71 -15.71 32.75
CA GLU A 556 11.90 -14.57 33.27
C GLU A 556 10.78 -14.94 34.30
N PRO A 557 10.18 -13.94 35.03
CA PRO A 557 9.07 -14.12 35.99
C PRO A 557 7.72 -13.40 35.63
N THR A 558 6.70 -13.49 36.51
CA THR A 558 5.26 -13.16 36.28
C THR A 558 4.67 -12.02 37.16
N THR A 559 3.40 -11.62 36.93
CA THR A 559 2.74 -10.40 37.53
C THR A 559 1.29 -10.56 38.08
N ASP A 560 0.82 -9.57 38.87
CA ASP A 560 -0.27 -9.61 39.88
C ASP A 560 -1.59 -8.80 39.54
N ARG A 561 -2.67 -8.91 40.35
CA ARG A 561 -4.05 -8.39 40.10
C ARG A 561 -4.83 -7.88 41.36
N GLY A 562 -4.91 -6.56 41.62
CA GLY A 562 -5.76 -5.95 42.68
C GLY A 562 -6.21 -4.49 42.41
N PRO A 563 -7.23 -3.92 43.13
CA PRO A 563 -7.96 -2.64 42.85
C PRO A 563 -7.15 -1.32 42.92
N LEU A 564 -7.66 -0.20 42.35
CA LEU A 564 -6.95 1.11 42.30
C LEU A 564 -7.53 2.14 43.28
N GLU A 565 -6.66 2.91 43.94
CA GLU A 565 -7.02 4.00 44.86
C GLU A 565 -6.58 5.36 44.28
N VAL A 566 -7.47 6.36 44.27
CA VAL A 566 -7.24 7.68 43.66
C VAL A 566 -7.56 8.81 44.65
N ARG A 567 -6.78 9.89 44.61
CA ARG A 567 -6.68 10.87 45.71
C ARG A 567 -7.77 11.93 45.74
N GLU A 568 -8.11 12.48 44.58
CA GLU A 568 -8.90 13.72 44.47
C GLU A 568 -10.31 13.43 43.97
N ASP A 569 -10.55 13.60 42.67
CA ASP A 569 -11.73 13.12 41.96
C ASP A 569 -11.41 11.89 41.09
N TRP A 570 -12.43 11.26 40.51
CA TRP A 570 -12.25 10.07 39.67
C TRP A 570 -11.43 10.33 38.40
N SER A 571 -11.36 11.57 37.91
CA SER A 571 -10.55 11.95 36.74
C SER A 571 -9.06 12.10 37.07
N SER A 572 -8.68 12.17 38.34
CA SER A 572 -7.27 12.07 38.76
C SER A 572 -6.62 10.71 38.40
N VAL A 573 -7.41 9.69 38.05
CA VAL A 573 -6.92 8.39 37.56
C VAL A 573 -6.09 8.48 36.27
N PHE A 574 -6.36 9.49 35.44
CA PHE A 574 -5.69 9.68 34.15
C PHE A 574 -4.27 10.28 34.29
N GLU A 575 -3.90 10.67 35.52
CA GLU A 575 -2.70 11.46 35.84
C GLU A 575 -1.94 10.85 37.03
N GLY A 576 -0.67 11.24 37.21
CA GLY A 576 0.16 10.80 38.32
C GLY A 576 0.37 9.28 38.42
N ARG A 577 0.55 8.78 39.66
CA ARG A 577 0.97 7.40 39.95
C ARG A 577 -0.04 6.32 39.52
N MET A 578 -1.30 6.68 39.33
CA MET A 578 -2.39 5.73 39.04
C MET A 578 -2.65 5.53 37.55
N ARG A 579 -2.11 6.41 36.68
CA ARG A 579 -2.21 6.30 35.22
C ARG A 579 -1.74 4.93 34.72
N GLY A 580 -0.52 4.51 35.02
CA GLY A 580 0.04 3.23 34.53
C GLY A 580 -0.79 1.99 34.91
N PRO A 581 -1.17 1.80 36.18
CA PRO A 581 -2.10 0.75 36.59
C PRO A 581 -3.49 0.83 35.93
N PHE A 582 -4.01 2.03 35.67
CA PHE A 582 -5.28 2.24 35.00
C PHE A 582 -5.20 1.86 33.51
N LEU A 583 -4.16 2.32 32.79
CA LEU A 583 -3.96 1.99 31.38
C LEU A 583 -3.89 0.47 31.17
N ARG A 584 -3.17 -0.30 32.01
CA ARG A 584 -3.15 -1.77 31.91
C ARG A 584 -4.54 -2.42 32.04
N ARG A 585 -5.44 -1.84 32.84
CA ARG A 585 -6.83 -2.32 32.93
C ARG A 585 -7.68 -1.85 31.76
N LEU A 586 -7.43 -0.65 31.25
CA LEU A 586 -8.06 -0.15 30.03
C LEU A 586 -7.70 -1.04 28.83
N THR A 587 -6.43 -1.43 28.67
CA THR A 587 -5.95 -2.44 27.71
C THR A 587 -6.73 -3.76 27.85
N THR A 588 -6.90 -4.26 29.08
CA THR A 588 -7.66 -5.49 29.37
C THR A 588 -9.16 -5.34 29.09
N TYR A 589 -9.71 -4.14 29.28
CA TYR A 589 -11.11 -3.81 29.00
C TYR A 589 -11.38 -3.77 27.50
N LEU A 590 -10.54 -3.07 26.73
CA LEU A 590 -10.67 -2.97 25.26
C LEU A 590 -10.64 -4.36 24.62
N GLN A 591 -9.69 -5.21 24.99
CA GLN A 591 -9.56 -6.60 24.51
C GLN A 591 -10.81 -7.50 24.70
N ARG A 592 -11.83 -7.04 25.44
CA ARG A 592 -13.08 -7.77 25.69
C ARG A 592 -14.30 -7.17 24.97
N GLN A 593 -14.15 -6.04 24.29
CA GLN A 593 -15.27 -5.35 23.65
C GLN A 593 -15.54 -5.91 22.24
N PRO A 594 -16.80 -6.18 21.86
CA PRO A 594 -17.14 -6.63 20.50
C PRO A 594 -16.74 -5.64 19.39
N TRP A 595 -16.76 -4.35 19.72
CA TRP A 595 -16.32 -3.25 18.85
C TRP A 595 -14.79 -3.07 18.78
N PHE A 596 -14.03 -3.84 19.55
CA PHE A 596 -12.57 -3.83 19.55
C PHE A 596 -12.05 -5.13 18.95
N ASN A 597 -12.06 -5.21 17.61
CA ASN A 597 -11.52 -6.36 16.88
C ASN A 597 -10.14 -6.02 16.28
N PRO A 598 -9.05 -6.60 16.79
CA PRO A 598 -7.70 -6.24 16.37
C PRO A 598 -7.24 -6.89 15.04
N ARG A 599 -8.07 -7.67 14.32
CA ARG A 599 -7.64 -8.48 13.14
C ARG A 599 -6.49 -9.44 13.48
N ALA A 600 -6.69 -10.28 14.51
CA ALA A 600 -5.67 -11.19 15.06
C ALA A 600 -4.38 -10.55 15.62
N ARG A 601 -4.22 -9.22 15.57
CA ARG A 601 -3.13 -8.50 16.26
C ARG A 601 -3.31 -8.52 17.78
N ARG A 602 -2.21 -8.39 18.51
CA ARG A 602 -2.17 -8.38 19.97
C ARG A 602 -1.84 -6.98 20.48
N LEU A 603 -2.82 -6.35 21.13
CA LEU A 603 -2.68 -5.05 21.79
C LEU A 603 -1.59 -5.10 22.89
N GLU A 604 -0.57 -4.25 22.80
CA GLU A 604 0.50 -4.12 23.81
C GLU A 604 0.04 -3.18 24.93
N SER A 605 -0.30 -1.96 24.57
CA SER A 605 -0.58 -0.86 25.48
C SER A 605 -1.64 0.07 24.92
N VAL A 606 -2.19 0.92 25.78
CA VAL A 606 -3.17 1.94 25.40
C VAL A 606 -2.72 3.23 26.03
N ASP A 607 -2.55 4.27 25.24
CA ASP A 607 -2.33 5.62 25.71
C ASP A 607 -3.57 6.49 25.49
N ILE A 608 -3.56 7.68 26.08
CA ILE A 608 -4.65 8.64 26.01
C ILE A 608 -4.10 9.92 25.41
N HIS A 609 -4.54 10.21 24.19
CA HIS A 609 -4.06 11.26 23.32
C HIS A 609 -4.80 12.59 23.54
N GLU A 610 -6.12 12.54 23.72
CA GLU A 610 -6.97 13.71 23.99
C GLU A 610 -8.09 13.36 24.97
N ARG A 611 -8.56 14.35 25.75
CA ARG A 611 -9.60 14.22 26.78
C ARG A 611 -10.52 15.45 26.77
N ILE A 612 -11.70 15.33 26.17
CA ILE A 612 -12.66 16.44 26.10
C ILE A 612 -13.76 16.26 27.16
N ARG A 613 -14.01 17.34 27.93
CA ARG A 613 -14.97 17.38 29.05
C ARG A 613 -16.35 17.77 28.57
N LEU A 614 -17.30 16.82 28.58
CA LEU A 614 -18.70 17.07 28.23
C LEU A 614 -19.59 17.01 29.49
N ARG A 615 -20.21 18.14 29.83
CA ARG A 615 -21.17 18.25 30.93
C ARG A 615 -22.59 18.10 30.42
N TRP A 616 -23.41 17.41 31.19
CA TRP A 616 -24.82 17.14 30.92
C TRP A 616 -25.57 16.94 32.25
N GLU A 617 -26.90 16.83 32.21
CA GLU A 617 -27.75 17.00 33.41
C GLU A 617 -27.44 16.02 34.55
N GLU A 618 -27.09 14.77 34.26
CA GLU A 618 -26.77 13.76 35.28
C GLU A 618 -25.26 13.60 35.57
N GLY A 619 -24.36 14.42 35.01
CA GLY A 619 -22.94 14.33 35.33
C GLY A 619 -21.92 14.90 34.32
N LEU A 620 -20.71 14.36 34.41
CA LEU A 620 -19.57 14.68 33.57
C LEU A 620 -19.10 13.40 32.86
N THR A 621 -18.98 13.47 31.54
CA THR A 621 -18.33 12.45 30.72
C THR A 621 -17.02 13.01 30.17
N LEU A 622 -15.97 12.19 30.13
CA LEU A 622 -14.74 12.48 29.41
C LEU A 622 -14.75 11.70 28.11
N ILE A 623 -14.80 12.38 26.97
CA ILE A 623 -14.58 11.73 25.67
C ILE A 623 -13.07 11.62 25.50
N CYS A 624 -12.54 10.42 25.68
CA CYS A 624 -11.12 10.12 25.54
C CYS A 624 -10.84 9.61 24.13
N LEU A 625 -9.83 10.19 23.48
CA LEU A 625 -9.22 9.59 22.29
C LEU A 625 -8.04 8.75 22.77
N LEU A 626 -8.15 7.44 22.56
CA LEU A 626 -7.20 6.43 22.99
C LEU A 626 -6.32 6.04 21.81
N GLU A 627 -4.99 6.03 21.98
CA GLU A 627 -4.09 5.42 21.00
C GLU A 627 -3.83 3.98 21.43
N ALA A 628 -4.28 3.03 20.61
CA ALA A 628 -4.06 1.61 20.83
C ALA A 628 -2.75 1.20 20.14
N ASN A 629 -1.72 0.97 20.95
CA ASN A 629 -0.44 0.49 20.49
C ASN A 629 -0.52 -1.04 20.37
N PHE A 630 -0.64 -1.53 19.15
CA PHE A 630 -0.56 -2.95 18.86
C PHE A 630 0.90 -3.38 18.86
N LEU A 631 1.18 -4.64 19.19
CA LEU A 631 2.54 -5.16 19.10
C LEU A 631 3.17 -5.08 17.69
N ASP A 632 2.51 -4.66 16.60
CA ASP A 632 1.68 -5.40 15.61
C ASP A 632 1.13 -4.39 14.57
N GLY A 633 1.97 -3.86 13.66
CA GLY A 633 1.52 -2.90 12.64
C GLY A 633 1.08 -1.53 13.18
N GLU A 634 0.27 -0.78 12.41
CA GLU A 634 -0.11 0.61 12.74
C GLU A 634 -0.89 0.73 14.07
N ASN A 635 -0.54 1.75 14.85
CA ASN A 635 -1.35 2.26 15.96
C ASN A 635 -2.73 2.71 15.46
N GLU A 636 -3.79 2.36 16.18
CA GLU A 636 -5.14 2.81 15.83
C GLU A 636 -5.71 3.73 16.91
N LEU A 637 -6.31 4.84 16.46
CA LEU A 637 -6.99 5.77 17.34
C LEU A 637 -8.42 5.26 17.61
N TYR A 638 -8.85 5.25 18.87
CA TYR A 638 -10.19 4.86 19.30
C TYR A 638 -10.86 5.96 20.11
N MET A 639 -12.19 6.07 20.07
CA MET A 639 -12.97 6.93 20.94
C MET A 639 -13.65 6.12 22.04
N LEU A 640 -13.38 6.49 23.31
CA LEU A 640 -14.07 5.94 24.47
C LEU A 640 -14.60 7.07 25.37
N PRO A 641 -15.92 7.29 25.41
CA PRO A 641 -16.57 8.12 26.42
C PRO A 641 -16.51 7.43 27.79
N ILE A 642 -15.80 8.00 28.77
CA ILE A 642 -15.68 7.45 30.12
C ILE A 642 -16.49 8.29 31.11
N ALA A 643 -17.32 7.62 31.91
CA ALA A 643 -18.03 8.20 33.04
C ALA A 643 -17.78 7.40 34.33
N PHE A 644 -18.16 7.99 35.47
CA PHE A 644 -18.01 7.40 36.80
C PHE A 644 -19.36 7.32 37.51
N GLY A 645 -19.62 6.21 38.20
CA GLY A 645 -20.85 5.98 38.95
C GLY A 645 -20.59 5.39 40.34
N THR A 646 -21.33 5.86 41.33
CA THR A 646 -21.40 5.28 42.68
C THR A 646 -22.77 4.62 42.93
N ASP A 647 -22.87 3.85 44.01
CA ASP A 647 -24.11 3.36 44.61
C ASP A 647 -25.11 2.74 43.60
N GLN A 648 -26.35 3.24 43.56
CA GLN A 648 -27.44 2.77 42.69
C GLN A 648 -27.15 2.94 41.18
N ARG A 649 -26.16 3.75 40.78
CA ARG A 649 -25.76 3.91 39.38
C ARG A 649 -24.78 2.80 38.99
N ALA A 650 -23.77 2.55 39.81
CA ALA A 650 -22.86 1.42 39.62
C ALA A 650 -23.61 0.07 39.63
N GLU A 651 -24.55 -0.10 40.57
CA GLU A 651 -25.34 -1.33 40.66
C GLU A 651 -26.24 -1.56 39.43
N ARG A 652 -26.90 -0.51 38.90
CA ARG A 652 -27.64 -0.62 37.63
C ARG A 652 -26.75 -1.03 36.46
N ILE A 653 -25.54 -0.48 36.36
CA ILE A 653 -24.63 -0.81 35.25
C ILE A 653 -24.10 -2.25 35.40
N ARG A 654 -23.78 -2.71 36.61
CA ARG A 654 -23.45 -4.13 36.88
C ARG A 654 -24.55 -5.10 36.45
N GLN A 655 -25.81 -4.73 36.66
CA GLN A 655 -26.95 -5.59 36.33
C GLN A 655 -27.37 -5.52 34.86
N GLN A 656 -27.32 -4.34 34.24
CA GLN A 656 -27.87 -4.09 32.89
C GLN A 656 -26.81 -4.07 31.78
N SER A 657 -25.56 -3.75 32.09
CA SER A 657 -24.48 -3.60 31.10
C SER A 657 -23.10 -3.93 31.68
N PRO A 658 -22.87 -5.15 32.23
CA PRO A 658 -21.61 -5.51 32.86
C PRO A 658 -20.40 -5.44 31.91
N HIS A 659 -20.63 -5.57 30.60
CA HIS A 659 -19.60 -5.42 29.56
C HIS A 659 -19.01 -4.00 29.47
N ALA A 660 -19.75 -2.98 29.91
CA ALA A 660 -19.33 -1.58 29.87
C ALA A 660 -18.40 -1.17 31.03
N LEU A 661 -18.17 -2.05 32.01
CA LEU A 661 -17.37 -1.76 33.20
C LEU A 661 -15.87 -1.84 32.90
N ILE A 662 -15.20 -0.69 32.98
CA ILE A 662 -13.75 -0.57 32.77
C ILE A 662 -13.02 -1.00 34.03
N THR A 663 -13.30 -0.32 35.16
CA THR A 663 -12.64 -0.68 36.42
C THR A 663 -13.23 -0.05 37.69
N GLN A 664 -12.97 -0.70 38.82
CA GLN A 664 -13.26 -0.16 40.16
C GLN A 664 -12.16 0.78 40.65
N LEU A 665 -12.60 1.95 41.11
CA LEU A 665 -11.81 2.95 41.81
C LEU A 665 -12.31 3.11 43.24
N ARG A 666 -11.39 3.44 44.14
CA ARG A 666 -11.70 3.92 45.49
C ARG A 666 -11.28 5.37 45.63
N LEU A 667 -12.22 6.25 45.95
CA LEU A 667 -11.94 7.67 46.16
C LEU A 667 -11.39 7.85 47.59
N GLU A 668 -10.14 8.30 47.73
CA GLU A 668 -9.46 8.43 49.03
C GLU A 668 -10.20 9.43 49.96
N ARG A 669 -10.79 10.49 49.37
CA ARG A 669 -11.44 11.59 50.11
C ARG A 669 -12.82 11.25 50.66
N THR A 670 -13.62 10.44 49.98
CA THR A 670 -14.97 10.03 50.43
C THR A 670 -15.02 8.58 50.92
N ARG A 671 -13.99 7.77 50.62
CA ARG A 671 -13.93 6.31 50.77
C ARG A 671 -14.98 5.53 49.97
N GLU A 672 -15.69 6.21 49.07
CA GLU A 672 -16.67 5.58 48.19
C GLU A 672 -15.95 4.67 47.18
N LEU A 673 -16.52 3.49 46.97
CA LEU A 673 -16.16 2.60 45.88
C LEU A 673 -17.09 2.92 44.70
N GLY A 674 -16.51 3.25 43.56
CA GLY A 674 -17.25 3.52 42.33
C GLY A 674 -16.62 2.85 41.13
N GLU A 675 -17.37 2.83 40.04
CA GLU A 675 -16.97 2.17 38.80
C GLU A 675 -16.83 3.17 37.67
N LEU A 676 -15.72 3.06 36.95
CA LEU A 676 -15.56 3.65 35.62
C LEU A 676 -16.21 2.75 34.59
N TYR A 677 -17.00 3.35 33.70
CA TYR A 677 -17.74 2.66 32.66
C TYR A 677 -17.76 3.46 31.36
N ASP A 678 -17.99 2.75 30.25
CA ASP A 678 -18.25 3.36 28.95
C ASP A 678 -19.62 4.06 28.95
N ALA A 679 -19.60 5.38 28.78
CA ALA A 679 -20.79 6.22 28.89
C ALA A 679 -21.79 6.02 27.74
N THR A 680 -21.43 5.34 26.65
CA THR A 680 -22.38 5.08 25.54
C THR A 680 -23.58 4.23 25.93
N VAL A 681 -23.50 3.42 27.00
CA VAL A 681 -24.67 2.68 27.50
C VAL A 681 -25.68 3.57 28.25
N ASN A 682 -25.34 4.85 28.48
CA ASN A 682 -26.24 5.82 29.07
C ASN A 682 -26.91 6.66 27.98
N THR A 683 -28.21 6.44 27.77
CA THR A 683 -29.02 7.11 26.74
C THR A 683 -29.02 8.64 26.88
N ALA A 684 -29.03 9.18 28.10
CA ALA A 684 -29.04 10.61 28.34
C ALA A 684 -27.69 11.28 28.00
N PHE A 685 -26.56 10.57 28.08
CA PHE A 685 -25.29 11.05 27.51
C PHE A 685 -25.36 11.16 25.98
N VAL A 686 -25.90 10.14 25.29
CA VAL A 686 -26.03 10.17 23.81
C VAL A 686 -27.00 11.27 23.38
N SER A 687 -28.11 11.48 24.10
CA SER A 687 -29.02 12.62 23.89
C SER A 687 -28.33 13.97 24.04
N ALA A 688 -27.49 14.11 25.08
CA ALA A 688 -26.71 15.33 25.26
C ALA A 688 -25.78 15.56 24.05
N LEU A 689 -25.01 14.53 23.65
CA LEU A 689 -24.08 14.57 22.51
C LEU A 689 -24.76 15.01 21.21
N LEU A 690 -25.93 14.44 20.89
CA LEU A 690 -26.76 14.88 19.75
C LEU A 690 -27.19 16.35 19.88
N GLY A 691 -27.53 16.80 21.08
CA GLY A 691 -27.81 18.21 21.38
C GLY A 691 -26.63 19.15 21.14
N TYR A 692 -25.38 18.72 21.35
CA TYR A 692 -24.18 19.50 20.99
C TYR A 692 -24.03 19.62 19.46
N VAL A 693 -24.26 18.54 18.72
CA VAL A 693 -24.25 18.53 17.24
C VAL A 693 -25.32 19.47 16.69
N ARG A 694 -26.58 19.33 17.14
CA ARG A 694 -27.72 20.15 16.71
C ARG A 694 -27.52 21.66 16.91
N LYS A 695 -26.75 22.06 17.91
CA LYS A 695 -26.45 23.46 18.24
C LYS A 695 -25.20 24.02 17.52
N ASN A 696 -24.53 23.22 16.68
CA ASN A 696 -23.26 23.57 16.04
C ASN A 696 -22.18 24.04 17.03
N TRP A 697 -22.17 23.47 18.24
CA TRP A 697 -21.27 23.93 19.31
C TRP A 697 -19.83 23.45 19.09
N VAL A 698 -18.88 24.27 19.55
CA VAL A 698 -17.44 23.96 19.59
C VAL A 698 -17.04 23.68 21.03
N ILE A 699 -16.41 22.53 21.27
CA ILE A 699 -15.89 22.14 22.59
C ILE A 699 -14.36 22.01 22.48
N ASN A 700 -13.63 22.84 23.23
CA ASN A 700 -12.17 22.79 23.23
C ASN A 700 -11.65 21.67 24.15
N GLY A 701 -10.70 20.89 23.65
CA GLY A 701 -9.94 19.87 24.38
C GLY A 701 -8.62 20.42 24.93
N GLN A 702 -7.63 19.53 25.11
CA GLN A 702 -6.28 19.91 25.50
C GLN A 702 -5.41 20.27 24.29
N GLU A 703 -5.63 19.61 23.15
CA GLU A 703 -4.83 19.77 21.92
C GLU A 703 -5.65 20.16 20.68
N GLY A 704 -6.95 19.86 20.67
CA GLY A 704 -7.85 20.20 19.57
C GLY A 704 -9.23 20.66 20.03
N SER A 705 -10.21 20.58 19.14
CA SER A 705 -11.61 20.91 19.44
C SER A 705 -12.59 20.00 18.70
N PHE A 706 -13.69 19.64 19.35
CA PHE A 706 -14.83 19.03 18.68
C PHE A 706 -15.76 20.11 18.14
N LYS A 707 -16.28 19.90 16.93
CA LYS A 707 -17.16 20.83 16.24
C LYS A 707 -18.39 20.11 15.70
N GLY A 708 -19.56 20.50 16.20
CA GLY A 708 -20.85 20.02 15.70
C GLY A 708 -21.23 20.67 14.38
N HIS A 709 -21.85 19.89 13.50
CA HIS A 709 -22.38 20.33 12.21
C HIS A 709 -23.77 19.74 11.99
N TRP A 710 -24.78 20.60 11.83
CA TRP A 710 -26.19 20.23 11.58
C TRP A 710 -26.65 20.74 10.21
N VAL A 711 -27.42 19.91 9.50
CA VAL A 711 -27.97 20.22 8.18
C VAL A 711 -29.22 21.10 8.30
N GLU A 712 -29.26 22.17 7.50
CA GLU A 712 -30.36 23.16 7.51
C GLU A 712 -31.75 22.56 7.21
N ARG A 713 -31.80 21.53 6.35
CA ARG A 713 -33.04 20.80 6.00
C ARG A 713 -33.74 20.13 7.20
N PHE A 714 -33.06 19.97 8.34
CA PHE A 714 -33.57 19.35 9.57
C PHE A 714 -33.72 20.36 10.72
N GLN A 715 -33.98 21.65 10.43
CA GLN A 715 -34.16 22.67 11.48
C GLN A 715 -35.41 22.45 12.34
N ASP A 716 -36.43 21.76 11.84
CA ASP A 716 -37.71 21.45 12.52
C ASP A 716 -37.56 20.54 13.76
N LEU A 717 -36.46 19.79 13.84
CA LEU A 717 -36.07 19.03 15.02
C LEU A 717 -35.36 19.95 16.03
N SER A 718 -36.11 20.61 16.91
CA SER A 718 -35.53 21.48 17.96
C SER A 718 -34.74 20.66 18.99
N PRO A 719 -33.73 21.25 19.69
CA PRO A 719 -33.00 20.57 20.75
C PRO A 719 -33.90 20.00 21.85
N GLU A 720 -34.98 20.69 22.18
CA GLU A 720 -35.97 20.29 23.18
C GLU A 720 -36.77 19.08 22.70
N ARG A 721 -37.21 19.07 21.43
CA ARG A 721 -37.85 17.91 20.80
C ARG A 721 -36.92 16.69 20.80
N LEU A 722 -35.65 16.88 20.41
CA LEU A 722 -34.65 15.79 20.40
C LEU A 722 -34.42 15.19 21.79
N SER A 723 -34.38 16.02 22.84
CA SER A 723 -34.21 15.54 24.22
C SER A 723 -35.40 14.75 24.77
N ALA A 724 -36.58 14.86 24.14
CA ALA A 724 -37.81 14.16 24.53
C ALA A 724 -38.06 12.86 23.76
N LEU A 725 -37.24 12.53 22.75
CA LEU A 725 -37.40 11.30 21.96
C LEU A 725 -37.00 10.05 22.78
N PRO A 726 -37.74 8.92 22.66
CA PRO A 726 -37.34 7.68 23.30
C PRO A 726 -36.08 7.14 22.63
N VAL A 727 -35.05 6.84 23.42
CA VAL A 727 -33.73 6.44 22.92
C VAL A 727 -33.54 4.94 23.05
N LYS A 728 -33.21 4.27 21.94
CA LYS A 728 -32.90 2.84 21.89
C LYS A 728 -31.54 2.63 21.26
N ILE A 729 -30.60 2.04 22.00
CA ILE A 729 -29.36 1.52 21.44
C ILE A 729 -29.72 0.27 20.63
N LEU A 730 -29.41 0.25 19.33
CA LEU A 730 -29.76 -0.88 18.47
C LEU A 730 -28.68 -1.95 18.53
N GLU A 731 -27.43 -1.57 18.22
CA GLU A 731 -26.38 -2.53 17.92
C GLU A 731 -24.97 -1.95 18.15
N VAL A 732 -24.03 -2.88 18.36
CA VAL A 732 -22.62 -2.63 18.61
C VAL A 732 -21.82 -3.35 17.53
N ASN A 733 -21.69 -2.68 16.39
CA ASN A 733 -20.95 -3.14 15.23
C ASN A 733 -19.43 -3.02 15.49
N HIS A 734 -18.61 -3.58 14.62
CA HIS A 734 -17.14 -3.63 14.84
C HIS A 734 -16.44 -2.27 14.73
N THR A 735 -17.07 -1.23 14.18
CA THR A 735 -16.48 0.12 14.00
C THR A 735 -17.25 1.24 14.69
N HIS A 736 -18.55 1.09 14.95
CA HIS A 736 -19.39 2.12 15.56
C HIS A 736 -20.48 1.56 16.49
N THR A 737 -21.03 2.41 17.36
CA THR A 737 -22.22 2.12 18.16
C THR A 737 -23.42 2.91 17.62
N SER A 738 -24.52 2.23 17.30
CA SER A 738 -25.70 2.82 16.64
C SER A 738 -26.85 3.03 17.64
N THR A 739 -27.36 4.25 17.72
CA THR A 739 -28.45 4.64 18.63
C THR A 739 -29.59 5.31 17.88
N VAL A 740 -30.82 4.84 18.06
CA VAL A 740 -32.03 5.42 17.47
C VAL A 740 -32.76 6.31 18.46
N PHE A 741 -33.29 7.42 17.95
CA PHE A 741 -34.05 8.44 18.65
C PHE A 741 -35.46 8.51 18.06
N GLY A 742 -36.43 7.91 18.76
CA GLY A 742 -37.81 7.79 18.29
C GLY A 742 -37.91 7.05 16.97
N GLU A 743 -38.71 7.60 16.07
CA GLU A 743 -38.78 7.20 14.65
C GLU A 743 -38.13 8.28 13.76
N ASP A 744 -37.42 9.26 14.35
CA ASP A 744 -36.91 10.45 13.67
C ASP A 744 -35.45 10.29 13.21
N LEU A 745 -34.54 9.79 14.06
CA LEU A 745 -33.09 9.81 13.79
C LEU A 745 -32.34 8.54 14.21
N VAL A 746 -31.24 8.24 13.51
CA VAL A 746 -30.20 7.30 13.93
C VAL A 746 -28.86 8.03 14.05
N VAL A 747 -28.12 7.75 15.13
CA VAL A 747 -26.82 8.34 15.45
C VAL A 747 -25.78 7.21 15.47
N LYS A 748 -24.79 7.29 14.58
CA LYS A 748 -23.61 6.43 14.57
C LYS A 748 -22.47 7.10 15.32
N LEU A 749 -21.93 6.43 16.33
CA LEU A 749 -20.77 6.89 17.11
C LEU A 749 -19.55 6.03 16.78
N PHE A 750 -18.56 6.62 16.12
CA PHE A 750 -17.36 5.92 15.65
C PHE A 750 -16.47 5.50 16.82
N ARG A 751 -16.19 4.21 16.94
CA ARG A 751 -15.30 3.64 17.97
C ARG A 751 -13.85 3.64 17.53
N ARG A 752 -13.59 3.26 16.29
CA ARG A 752 -12.29 3.40 15.62
C ARG A 752 -12.31 4.71 14.83
N LEU A 753 -11.24 5.49 14.96
CA LEU A 753 -11.06 6.77 14.30
C LEU A 753 -9.91 6.70 13.29
N GLU A 754 -10.08 7.38 12.15
CA GLU A 754 -9.04 7.55 11.14
C GLU A 754 -8.76 9.05 10.92
N SER A 755 -7.57 9.39 10.43
CA SER A 755 -7.26 10.77 10.02
C SER A 755 -8.01 11.09 8.73
N GLY A 756 -8.84 12.14 8.76
CA GLY A 756 -9.68 12.53 7.65
C GLY A 756 -11.18 12.36 7.91
N ARG A 757 -11.99 13.13 7.18
CA ARG A 757 -13.45 13.13 7.28
C ARG A 757 -14.04 11.84 6.74
N SER A 758 -14.97 11.24 7.49
CA SER A 758 -15.60 9.96 7.14
C SER A 758 -16.26 9.99 5.75
N VAL A 759 -16.16 8.87 5.04
CA VAL A 759 -16.78 8.67 3.72
C VAL A 759 -18.31 8.83 3.77
N ASP A 760 -18.94 8.41 4.86
CA ASP A 760 -20.38 8.60 5.12
C ASP A 760 -20.79 10.09 5.13
N VAL A 761 -19.92 10.97 5.64
CA VAL A 761 -20.13 12.43 5.57
C VAL A 761 -19.91 12.95 4.15
N GLU A 762 -18.83 12.54 3.49
CA GLU A 762 -18.52 12.97 2.11
C GLU A 762 -19.65 12.63 1.15
N VAL A 763 -20.07 11.35 1.15
CA VAL A 763 -21.08 10.81 0.25
C VAL A 763 -22.47 11.28 0.67
N GLY A 764 -22.81 11.24 1.96
CA GLY A 764 -24.10 11.71 2.47
C GLY A 764 -24.38 13.18 2.16
N GLN A 765 -23.36 14.05 2.27
CA GLN A 765 -23.48 15.47 1.86
C GLN A 765 -23.65 15.59 0.33
N PHE A 766 -22.83 14.91 -0.45
CA PHE A 766 -22.86 14.98 -1.92
C PHE A 766 -24.21 14.51 -2.52
N LEU A 767 -24.82 13.47 -1.95
CA LEU A 767 -26.14 12.96 -2.33
C LEU A 767 -27.27 13.89 -1.88
N LEU A 768 -27.17 14.46 -0.67
CA LEU A 768 -28.13 15.43 -0.14
C LEU A 768 -28.19 16.70 -1.01
N GLU A 769 -27.04 17.22 -1.46
CA GLU A 769 -26.94 18.38 -2.36
C GLU A 769 -27.62 18.15 -3.72
N ARG A 770 -27.83 16.88 -4.10
CA ARG A 770 -28.48 16.45 -5.35
C ARG A 770 -29.90 15.91 -5.14
N ASP A 771 -30.44 16.08 -3.93
CA ASP A 771 -31.79 15.64 -3.52
C ASP A 771 -32.09 14.16 -3.77
N PHE A 772 -31.07 13.29 -3.71
CA PHE A 772 -31.25 11.85 -3.94
C PHE A 772 -32.03 11.18 -2.79
N GLN A 773 -33.14 10.52 -3.11
CA GLN A 773 -34.05 9.93 -2.12
C GLN A 773 -33.76 8.45 -1.80
N GLY A 774 -32.86 7.79 -2.55
CA GLY A 774 -32.58 6.35 -2.40
C GLY A 774 -31.66 5.98 -1.23
N VAL A 775 -31.29 6.93 -0.38
CA VAL A 775 -30.45 6.73 0.82
C VAL A 775 -31.12 7.32 2.06
N ALA A 776 -30.74 6.84 3.25
CA ALA A 776 -31.11 7.49 4.50
C ALA A 776 -30.61 8.96 4.51
N PRO A 777 -31.48 9.97 4.68
CA PRO A 777 -31.07 11.37 4.63
C PRO A 777 -30.08 11.78 5.72
N PHE A 778 -28.93 12.34 5.31
CA PHE A 778 -27.90 12.87 6.21
C PHE A 778 -28.37 14.15 6.94
N ALA A 779 -28.23 14.18 8.26
CA ALA A 779 -28.73 15.25 9.13
C ALA A 779 -27.63 15.99 9.91
N GLY A 780 -26.45 15.39 10.12
CA GLY A 780 -25.33 16.09 10.79
C GLY A 780 -24.14 15.20 11.15
N HIS A 781 -23.07 15.82 11.66
CA HIS A 781 -21.86 15.13 12.14
C HIS A 781 -21.12 15.89 13.25
N LEU A 782 -20.18 15.22 13.91
CA LEU A 782 -19.23 15.78 14.87
C LEU A 782 -17.80 15.49 14.40
N ASP A 783 -17.00 16.53 14.13
CA ASP A 783 -15.58 16.39 13.74
C ASP A 783 -14.65 16.84 14.88
N TYR A 784 -13.50 16.17 15.03
CA TYR A 784 -12.35 16.62 15.82
C TYR A 784 -11.35 17.35 14.93
N HIS A 785 -10.97 18.57 15.32
CA HIS A 785 -9.99 19.41 14.64
C HIS A 785 -8.73 19.60 15.49
N ARG A 786 -7.54 19.41 14.89
CA ARG A 786 -6.24 19.64 15.53
C ARG A 786 -5.32 20.43 14.59
N GLY A 787 -5.04 21.69 14.91
CA GLY A 787 -4.07 22.52 14.16
C GLY A 787 -4.33 22.62 12.65
N ARG A 788 -3.41 22.10 11.83
CA ARG A 788 -3.49 22.05 10.35
C ARG A 788 -3.80 20.64 9.79
N TRP A 789 -4.07 19.66 10.65
CA TRP A 789 -4.38 18.28 10.24
C TRP A 789 -5.82 18.20 9.66
N GLU A 790 -6.12 17.17 8.86
CA GLU A 790 -7.49 16.93 8.41
C GLU A 790 -8.43 16.70 9.62
N PRO A 791 -9.71 17.13 9.55
CA PRO A 791 -10.69 16.81 10.59
C PRO A 791 -10.96 15.31 10.65
N THR A 792 -11.12 14.74 11.84
CA THR A 792 -11.51 13.33 12.04
C THR A 792 -12.95 13.25 12.52
N THR A 793 -13.80 12.51 11.81
CA THR A 793 -15.22 12.36 12.18
C THR A 793 -15.41 11.40 13.35
N LEU A 794 -16.22 11.81 14.33
CA LEU A 794 -16.51 11.08 15.57
C LEU A 794 -17.94 10.54 15.64
N VAL A 795 -18.89 11.25 15.01
CA VAL A 795 -20.32 10.94 15.03
C VAL A 795 -20.93 11.33 13.68
N THR A 796 -21.81 10.50 13.12
CA THR A 796 -22.75 10.90 12.07
C THR A 796 -24.20 10.72 12.52
N VAL A 797 -25.08 11.54 11.95
CA VAL A 797 -26.51 11.58 12.25
C VAL A 797 -27.27 11.51 10.94
N HIS A 798 -28.17 10.53 10.83
CA HIS A 798 -29.04 10.31 9.69
C HIS A 798 -30.50 10.24 10.15
N ARG A 799 -31.45 10.40 9.23
CA ARG A 799 -32.86 10.15 9.50
C ARG A 799 -33.08 8.65 9.71
N PHE A 800 -33.87 8.27 10.72
CA PHE A 800 -34.32 6.89 10.88
C PHE A 800 -35.37 6.55 9.82
N ILE A 801 -35.29 5.33 9.27
CA ILE A 801 -36.23 4.83 8.26
C ILE A 801 -36.99 3.65 8.88
N PRO A 802 -38.29 3.82 9.19
CA PRO A 802 -39.17 2.70 9.52
C PRO A 802 -39.21 1.70 8.36
N HIS A 803 -38.92 0.43 8.64
CA HIS A 803 -38.79 -0.64 7.64
C HIS A 803 -39.45 -1.92 8.17
N ARG A 804 -39.83 -2.82 7.26
CA ARG A 804 -40.44 -4.11 7.62
C ARG A 804 -39.39 -5.16 7.99
N ALA A 805 -38.29 -5.17 7.24
CA ALA A 805 -37.13 -6.01 7.42
C ALA A 805 -35.92 -5.37 6.70
N ASP A 806 -34.71 -5.79 7.05
CA ASP A 806 -33.54 -5.63 6.18
C ASP A 806 -33.67 -6.50 4.92
N GLY A 807 -32.86 -6.19 3.91
CA GLY A 807 -32.87 -6.90 2.64
C GLY A 807 -32.47 -8.35 2.77
N LEU A 808 -31.49 -8.70 3.62
CA LEU A 808 -31.03 -10.09 3.74
C LEU A 808 -32.16 -10.99 4.27
N THR A 809 -32.81 -10.59 5.36
CA THR A 809 -33.94 -11.30 5.96
C THR A 809 -35.07 -11.47 4.95
N TRP A 810 -35.43 -10.39 4.25
CA TRP A 810 -36.53 -10.41 3.28
C TRP A 810 -36.25 -11.32 2.06
N PHE A 811 -35.03 -11.28 1.51
CA PHE A 811 -34.63 -12.17 0.42
C PHE A 811 -34.45 -13.63 0.90
N LEU A 812 -33.95 -13.85 2.11
CA LEU A 812 -33.71 -15.18 2.69
C LEU A 812 -35.00 -15.91 3.04
N ASP A 813 -36.00 -15.21 3.59
CA ASP A 813 -37.31 -15.78 3.85
C ASP A 813 -38.00 -16.23 2.55
N HIS A 814 -37.95 -15.39 1.51
CA HIS A 814 -38.46 -15.77 0.19
C HIS A 814 -37.69 -16.95 -0.42
N ALA A 815 -36.35 -16.98 -0.32
CA ALA A 815 -35.54 -18.10 -0.81
C ALA A 815 -35.89 -19.41 -0.08
N CYS A 816 -36.04 -19.37 1.24
CA CYS A 816 -36.50 -20.52 2.03
C CYS A 816 -37.90 -20.98 1.60
N ASP A 817 -38.85 -20.06 1.41
CA ASP A 817 -40.20 -20.41 0.95
C ASP A 817 -40.23 -20.92 -0.49
N HIS A 818 -39.35 -20.43 -1.36
CA HIS A 818 -39.21 -20.92 -2.73
C HIS A 818 -38.66 -22.36 -2.76
N LEU A 819 -37.71 -22.69 -1.88
CA LEU A 819 -37.18 -24.06 -1.74
C LEU A 819 -38.19 -25.02 -1.09
N ARG A 820 -38.94 -24.59 -0.07
CA ARG A 820 -40.04 -25.38 0.54
C ARG A 820 -41.16 -25.72 -0.45
N ARG A 821 -41.30 -24.94 -1.52
CA ARG A 821 -42.30 -25.15 -2.59
C ARG A 821 -41.83 -26.12 -3.69
N GLN A 822 -40.58 -26.58 -3.67
CA GLN A 822 -40.08 -27.56 -4.66
C GLN A 822 -40.57 -28.96 -4.33
N ASP A 823 -41.02 -29.69 -5.35
CA ASP A 823 -41.39 -31.10 -5.25
C ASP A 823 -40.17 -31.98 -5.61
N PRO A 824 -39.61 -32.76 -4.66
CA PRO A 824 -38.48 -33.65 -4.94
C PRO A 824 -38.76 -34.69 -6.04
N ALA A 825 -40.03 -35.00 -6.32
CA ALA A 825 -40.44 -35.93 -7.38
C ALA A 825 -40.51 -35.29 -8.78
N ARG A 826 -40.35 -33.96 -8.90
CA ARG A 826 -40.32 -33.24 -10.17
C ARG A 826 -38.87 -32.92 -10.52
N GLU A 827 -38.36 -33.42 -11.65
CA GLU A 827 -37.02 -33.03 -12.10
C GLU A 827 -36.96 -31.52 -12.35
N VAL A 828 -35.93 -30.86 -11.81
CA VAL A 828 -35.56 -29.51 -12.23
C VAL A 828 -34.95 -29.64 -13.61
N GLU A 829 -35.63 -29.10 -14.64
CA GLU A 829 -35.10 -29.19 -16.00
C GLU A 829 -33.67 -28.59 -16.07
N PRO A 830 -32.72 -29.30 -16.70
CA PRO A 830 -31.35 -28.81 -16.84
C PRO A 830 -31.31 -27.68 -17.87
N HIS A 831 -31.55 -26.45 -17.41
CA HIS A 831 -31.35 -25.26 -18.22
C HIS A 831 -29.85 -25.02 -18.44
N ALA A 832 -29.44 -24.76 -19.68
CA ALA A 832 -28.03 -24.55 -20.05
C ALA A 832 -27.34 -23.37 -19.32
N TRP A 833 -28.10 -22.45 -18.72
CA TRP A 833 -27.58 -21.35 -17.91
C TRP A 833 -27.25 -21.73 -16.44
N LEU A 834 -27.61 -22.93 -15.99
CA LEU A 834 -27.14 -23.48 -14.71
C LEU A 834 -25.67 -23.94 -14.79
N ASP A 835 -25.19 -24.25 -16.01
CA ASP A 835 -23.86 -24.81 -16.24
C ASP A 835 -22.77 -23.72 -16.35
N GLY A 836 -22.32 -23.22 -15.20
CA GLY A 836 -21.23 -22.25 -15.09
C GLY A 836 -21.71 -20.82 -15.33
N VAL A 837 -22.08 -20.12 -14.26
CA VAL A 837 -22.83 -18.87 -14.33
C VAL A 837 -21.93 -17.68 -14.71
N GLN A 838 -21.67 -17.48 -16.00
CA GLN A 838 -21.03 -16.27 -16.54
C GLN A 838 -21.98 -15.06 -16.46
N ALA A 839 -21.42 -13.84 -16.45
CA ALA A 839 -22.20 -12.61 -16.38
C ALA A 839 -23.07 -12.43 -17.63
N GLN A 840 -22.56 -12.76 -18.82
CA GLN A 840 -23.33 -12.71 -20.07
C GLN A 840 -24.62 -13.55 -19.95
N THR A 841 -24.50 -14.77 -19.41
CA THR A 841 -25.61 -15.70 -19.20
C THR A 841 -26.68 -15.12 -18.25
N LEU A 842 -26.28 -14.39 -17.20
CA LEU A 842 -27.22 -13.70 -16.30
C LEU A 842 -27.89 -12.50 -16.96
N ILE A 843 -27.20 -11.80 -17.85
CA ILE A 843 -27.72 -10.64 -18.58
C ILE A 843 -28.75 -11.09 -19.63
N GLU A 844 -28.47 -12.18 -20.34
CA GLU A 844 -29.28 -12.70 -21.45
C GLU A 844 -30.40 -13.68 -21.03
N LEU A 845 -30.45 -14.08 -19.76
CA LEU A 845 -31.45 -15.02 -19.25
C LEU A 845 -32.88 -14.58 -19.60
N ASN A 846 -33.69 -15.50 -20.14
CA ASN A 846 -35.09 -15.25 -20.48
C ASN A 846 -36.03 -15.80 -19.38
N PRO A 847 -36.68 -14.96 -18.55
CA PRO A 847 -37.53 -15.46 -17.46
C PRO A 847 -38.80 -16.18 -17.93
N ASP A 848 -39.24 -15.99 -19.17
CA ASP A 848 -40.45 -16.63 -19.70
C ASP A 848 -40.25 -18.09 -20.11
N GLU A 849 -39.00 -18.56 -20.21
CA GLU A 849 -38.65 -19.98 -20.34
C GLU A 849 -38.77 -20.76 -19.02
N VAL A 850 -39.14 -20.07 -17.94
CA VAL A 850 -39.16 -20.59 -16.58
C VAL A 850 -40.58 -20.52 -16.02
N GLU A 851 -41.15 -21.65 -15.60
CA GLU A 851 -42.42 -21.65 -14.86
C GLU A 851 -42.23 -20.93 -13.51
N LEU A 852 -42.80 -19.73 -13.41
CA LEU A 852 -42.82 -18.88 -12.22
C LEU A 852 -44.26 -18.65 -11.75
N ASN A 853 -44.52 -18.93 -10.47
CA ASN A 853 -45.77 -18.56 -9.81
C ASN A 853 -45.85 -17.05 -9.56
N GLU A 854 -47.04 -16.56 -9.23
CA GLU A 854 -47.32 -15.12 -9.03
C GLU A 854 -46.44 -14.50 -7.93
N SER A 855 -46.21 -15.22 -6.82
CA SER A 855 -45.34 -14.78 -5.73
C SER A 855 -43.90 -14.54 -6.20
N ASP A 856 -43.32 -15.50 -6.93
CA ASP A 856 -41.96 -15.40 -7.45
C ASP A 856 -41.87 -14.26 -8.50
N ARG A 857 -42.90 -14.05 -9.34
CA ARG A 857 -42.92 -12.94 -10.32
C ARG A 857 -42.93 -11.57 -9.63
N THR A 858 -43.83 -11.34 -8.68
CA THR A 858 -43.88 -10.09 -7.90
C THR A 858 -42.58 -9.86 -7.12
N PHE A 859 -41.95 -10.92 -6.61
CA PHE A 859 -40.66 -10.82 -5.93
C PHE A 859 -39.52 -10.36 -6.88
N LEU A 860 -39.46 -10.88 -8.10
CA LEU A 860 -38.44 -10.48 -9.08
C LEU A 860 -38.60 -9.01 -9.53
N GLU A 861 -39.82 -8.47 -9.58
CA GLU A 861 -40.03 -7.04 -9.80
C GLU A 861 -39.36 -6.18 -8.71
N GLN A 862 -39.33 -6.65 -7.46
CA GLN A 862 -38.64 -5.97 -6.36
C GLN A 862 -37.11 -6.07 -6.51
N ALA A 863 -36.58 -7.22 -6.94
CA ALA A 863 -35.15 -7.36 -7.25
C ALA A 863 -34.73 -6.40 -8.38
N SER A 864 -35.60 -6.21 -9.38
CA SER A 864 -35.39 -5.22 -10.45
C SER A 864 -35.44 -3.78 -9.96
N LEU A 865 -36.39 -3.43 -9.08
CA LEU A 865 -36.45 -2.12 -8.43
C LEU A 865 -35.17 -1.82 -7.63
N LEU A 866 -34.64 -2.79 -6.89
CA LEU A 866 -33.35 -2.65 -6.18
C LEU A 866 -32.18 -2.41 -7.15
N GLY A 867 -32.15 -3.11 -8.29
CA GLY A 867 -31.19 -2.86 -9.37
C GLY A 867 -31.27 -1.44 -9.91
N LYS A 868 -32.49 -0.94 -10.16
CA LYS A 868 -32.71 0.44 -10.60
C LYS A 868 -32.21 1.47 -9.57
N ARG A 869 -32.50 1.29 -8.28
CA ARG A 869 -32.03 2.20 -7.22
C ARG A 869 -30.50 2.24 -7.11
N ALA A 870 -29.84 1.09 -7.28
CA ALA A 870 -28.38 1.02 -7.31
C ALA A 870 -27.77 1.78 -8.52
N ALA A 871 -28.40 1.69 -9.69
CA ALA A 871 -27.96 2.44 -10.87
C ALA A 871 -28.19 3.95 -10.74
N GLU A 872 -29.32 4.37 -10.17
CA GLU A 872 -29.59 5.79 -9.87
C GLU A 872 -28.56 6.36 -8.88
N LEU A 873 -28.23 5.63 -7.81
CA LEU A 873 -27.17 5.99 -6.86
C LEU A 873 -25.83 6.20 -7.58
N HIS A 874 -25.40 5.25 -8.41
CA HIS A 874 -24.17 5.38 -9.19
C HIS A 874 -24.22 6.53 -10.20
N GLY A 875 -25.36 6.79 -10.84
CA GLY A 875 -25.54 7.93 -11.74
C GLY A 875 -25.38 9.28 -11.02
N VAL A 876 -25.91 9.40 -9.80
CA VAL A 876 -25.70 10.59 -8.96
C VAL A 876 -24.21 10.71 -8.60
N LEU A 877 -23.55 9.63 -8.17
CA LEU A 877 -22.12 9.62 -7.83
C LEU A 877 -21.19 9.88 -9.04
N ALA A 878 -21.66 9.62 -10.26
CA ALA A 878 -21.00 9.98 -11.52
C ALA A 878 -21.17 11.46 -11.90
N SER A 879 -22.03 12.23 -11.22
CA SER A 879 -22.28 13.66 -11.53
C SER A 879 -21.34 14.64 -10.81
N GLY A 880 -20.12 14.20 -10.50
CA GLY A 880 -19.08 15.04 -9.90
C GLY A 880 -18.56 16.09 -10.87
N LEU A 881 -18.39 17.33 -10.38
CA LEU A 881 -17.77 18.41 -11.16
C LEU A 881 -16.24 18.24 -11.22
N PRO A 882 -15.55 18.81 -12.23
CA PRO A 882 -14.09 18.82 -12.29
C PRO A 882 -13.44 19.39 -11.02
N GLU A 883 -12.25 18.91 -10.69
CA GLU A 883 -11.46 19.30 -9.51
C GLU A 883 -12.13 18.94 -8.16
N THR A 884 -13.15 18.08 -8.15
CA THR A 884 -13.81 17.60 -6.92
C THR A 884 -13.44 16.14 -6.59
N PRO A 885 -13.53 15.71 -5.31
CA PRO A 885 -13.32 14.30 -4.92
C PRO A 885 -14.23 13.30 -5.65
N PHE A 886 -15.34 13.76 -6.24
CA PHE A 886 -16.33 12.97 -6.96
C PHE A 886 -16.19 13.02 -8.49
N GLU A 887 -15.26 13.82 -9.03
CA GLU A 887 -15.00 13.88 -10.49
C GLU A 887 -14.79 12.48 -11.08
N PRO A 888 -15.57 12.03 -12.08
CA PRO A 888 -15.35 10.74 -12.72
C PRO A 888 -13.98 10.67 -13.40
N ALA A 889 -13.29 9.54 -13.27
CA ALA A 889 -12.00 9.33 -13.92
C ALA A 889 -12.09 8.21 -14.95
N LEU A 890 -11.54 8.40 -16.15
CA LEU A 890 -11.42 7.34 -17.15
C LEU A 890 -10.56 6.18 -16.64
N PHE A 891 -10.73 5.00 -17.22
CA PHE A 891 -9.77 3.90 -17.10
C PHE A 891 -8.51 4.27 -17.89
N SER A 892 -7.35 4.26 -17.22
CA SER A 892 -6.04 4.38 -17.85
C SER A 892 -5.35 3.02 -17.84
N THR A 893 -4.47 2.77 -18.81
CA THR A 893 -3.68 1.53 -18.88
C THR A 893 -2.83 1.31 -17.62
N SER A 894 -2.39 2.39 -16.96
CA SER A 894 -1.74 2.33 -15.64
C SER A 894 -2.68 1.78 -14.55
N TYR A 895 -3.93 2.24 -14.49
CA TYR A 895 -4.93 1.73 -13.55
C TYR A 895 -5.32 0.27 -13.88
N GLU A 896 -5.48 -0.08 -15.15
CA GLU A 896 -5.72 -1.47 -15.61
C GLU A 896 -4.62 -2.42 -15.10
N ARG A 897 -3.34 -2.08 -15.34
CA ARG A 897 -2.19 -2.83 -14.83
C ARG A 897 -2.20 -2.91 -13.30
N THR A 898 -2.30 -1.77 -12.60
CA THR A 898 -2.38 -1.72 -11.13
C THR A 898 -3.48 -2.63 -10.59
N ARG A 899 -4.66 -2.68 -11.24
CA ARG A 899 -5.76 -3.51 -10.77
C ARG A 899 -5.57 -4.99 -11.06
N TYR A 900 -4.93 -5.35 -12.18
CA TYR A 900 -4.46 -6.71 -12.44
C TYR A 900 -3.46 -7.19 -11.37
N HIS A 901 -2.41 -6.42 -11.05
CA HIS A 901 -1.42 -6.83 -10.04
C HIS A 901 -2.05 -7.02 -8.66
N SER A 902 -2.97 -6.14 -8.27
CA SER A 902 -3.77 -6.29 -7.04
C SER A 902 -4.60 -7.59 -7.01
N MET A 903 -5.23 -7.96 -8.14
CA MET A 903 -6.02 -9.21 -8.26
C MET A 903 -5.16 -10.47 -8.32
N ARG A 904 -4.03 -10.43 -9.02
CA ARG A 904 -3.05 -11.53 -9.08
C ARG A 904 -2.42 -11.79 -7.71
N THR A 905 -2.07 -10.74 -6.97
CA THR A 905 -1.51 -10.86 -5.60
C THR A 905 -2.51 -11.52 -4.66
N LEU A 906 -3.77 -11.09 -4.69
CA LEU A 906 -4.88 -11.75 -4.00
C LEU A 906 -4.96 -13.24 -4.36
N ALA A 907 -5.09 -13.60 -5.65
CA ALA A 907 -5.23 -14.99 -6.07
C ALA A 907 -4.05 -15.86 -5.57
N LEU A 908 -2.81 -15.43 -5.79
CA LEU A 908 -1.61 -16.15 -5.36
C LEU A 908 -1.51 -16.28 -3.83
N ARG A 909 -2.01 -15.30 -3.07
CA ARG A 909 -2.13 -15.39 -1.60
C ARG A 909 -3.22 -16.38 -1.18
N THR A 910 -4.44 -16.27 -1.73
CA THR A 910 -5.55 -17.19 -1.46
C THR A 910 -5.14 -18.65 -1.75
N MET A 911 -4.50 -18.93 -2.89
CA MET A 911 -4.05 -20.29 -3.22
C MET A 911 -2.94 -20.81 -2.29
N ARG A 912 -2.01 -19.95 -1.84
CA ARG A 912 -1.01 -20.33 -0.83
C ARG A 912 -1.64 -20.60 0.54
N LEU A 913 -2.65 -19.84 0.95
CA LEU A 913 -3.41 -20.10 2.18
C LEU A 913 -4.21 -21.39 2.09
N LEU A 914 -4.92 -21.62 0.98
CA LEU A 914 -5.69 -22.84 0.73
C LEU A 914 -4.79 -24.09 0.73
N ARG A 915 -3.63 -24.04 0.07
CA ARG A 915 -2.61 -25.11 0.13
C ARG A 915 -2.11 -25.42 1.54
N ARG A 916 -2.04 -24.43 2.44
CA ARG A 916 -1.64 -24.61 3.85
C ARG A 916 -2.77 -25.15 4.74
N HIS A 917 -4.01 -24.84 4.41
CA HIS A 917 -5.19 -25.30 5.15
C HIS A 917 -5.45 -26.80 4.92
N LEU A 918 -5.13 -27.30 3.73
CA LEU A 918 -5.33 -28.70 3.35
C LEU A 918 -4.49 -29.68 4.18
N SER A 919 -5.16 -30.35 5.11
CA SER A 919 -4.63 -31.51 5.86
C SER A 919 -5.18 -32.84 5.30
N GLU A 920 -4.52 -33.96 5.62
CA GLU A 920 -5.05 -35.28 5.32
C GLU A 920 -6.34 -35.53 6.11
N GLY A 921 -7.45 -35.83 5.41
CA GLY A 921 -8.76 -36.08 6.01
C GLY A 921 -9.74 -34.91 6.03
N ASP A 922 -9.39 -33.75 5.43
CA ASP A 922 -10.30 -32.62 5.25
C ASP A 922 -11.48 -32.99 4.32
N PRO A 923 -12.76 -32.87 4.76
CA PRO A 923 -13.93 -33.21 3.94
C PRO A 923 -14.09 -32.36 2.67
N HIS A 924 -13.51 -31.16 2.63
CA HIS A 924 -13.59 -30.24 1.49
C HIS A 924 -12.37 -30.37 0.53
N GLN A 925 -11.48 -31.34 0.76
CA GLN A 925 -10.23 -31.51 0.00
C GLN A 925 -10.43 -31.62 -1.52
N ALA A 926 -11.52 -32.27 -1.98
CA ALA A 926 -11.81 -32.39 -3.42
C ALA A 926 -12.15 -31.02 -4.05
N MET A 927 -13.01 -30.23 -3.41
CA MET A 927 -13.42 -28.90 -3.86
C MET A 927 -12.24 -27.91 -3.85
N ALA A 928 -11.43 -27.96 -2.79
CA ALA A 928 -10.23 -27.14 -2.67
C ALA A 928 -9.17 -27.46 -3.75
N ARG A 929 -8.99 -28.73 -4.12
CA ARG A 929 -8.11 -29.12 -5.24
C ARG A 929 -8.62 -28.58 -6.57
N LEU A 930 -9.93 -28.66 -6.83
CA LEU A 930 -10.54 -28.11 -8.05
C LEU A 930 -10.28 -26.59 -8.16
N VAL A 931 -10.39 -25.83 -7.07
CA VAL A 931 -10.04 -24.40 -7.06
C VAL A 931 -8.54 -24.15 -7.31
N LEU A 932 -7.66 -24.99 -6.74
CA LEU A 932 -6.20 -24.89 -6.95
C LEU A 932 -5.76 -25.24 -8.38
N ASP A 933 -6.40 -26.23 -9.01
CA ASP A 933 -6.12 -26.64 -10.39
C ASP A 933 -6.54 -25.56 -11.41
N GLN A 934 -7.49 -24.69 -11.04
CA GLN A 934 -7.94 -23.54 -11.82
C GLN A 934 -7.11 -22.26 -11.59
N GLU A 935 -6.02 -22.29 -10.81
CA GLU A 935 -5.13 -21.12 -10.61
C GLU A 935 -4.67 -20.46 -11.94
N PRO A 936 -4.26 -21.20 -12.99
CA PRO A 936 -3.86 -20.58 -14.26
C PRO A 936 -5.01 -19.86 -14.98
N GLU A 937 -6.23 -20.41 -14.92
CA GLU A 937 -7.43 -19.85 -15.55
C GLU A 937 -7.89 -18.57 -14.83
N ILE A 938 -7.87 -18.57 -13.49
CA ILE A 938 -8.13 -17.37 -12.67
C ILE A 938 -7.18 -16.23 -13.06
N LEU A 939 -5.88 -16.53 -13.18
CA LEU A 939 -4.87 -15.55 -13.57
C LEU A 939 -5.03 -15.09 -15.03
N ALA A 940 -5.47 -15.97 -15.93
CA ALA A 940 -5.78 -15.63 -17.32
C ALA A 940 -6.98 -14.68 -17.41
N ARG A 941 -8.07 -14.94 -16.68
CA ARG A 941 -9.24 -14.04 -16.61
C ARG A 941 -8.89 -12.66 -16.06
N PHE A 942 -8.08 -12.58 -15.01
CA PHE A 942 -7.62 -11.28 -14.51
C PHE A 942 -6.72 -10.54 -15.51
N LYS A 943 -5.95 -11.26 -16.34
CA LYS A 943 -5.08 -10.65 -17.35
C LYS A 943 -5.86 -9.96 -18.48
N THR A 944 -7.12 -10.31 -18.73
CA THR A 944 -7.91 -9.67 -19.81
C THR A 944 -8.24 -8.20 -19.54
N LEU A 945 -8.12 -7.75 -18.29
CA LEU A 945 -8.22 -6.33 -17.93
C LEU A 945 -7.14 -5.44 -18.57
N ILE A 946 -6.01 -5.99 -19.02
CA ILE A 946 -4.90 -5.22 -19.58
C ILE A 946 -5.01 -5.12 -21.09
N GLY A 947 -4.95 -3.88 -21.61
CA GLY A 947 -4.61 -3.63 -23.02
C GLY A 947 -5.78 -3.72 -24.01
N ARG A 948 -7.02 -3.76 -23.50
CA ARG A 948 -8.25 -3.67 -24.32
C ARG A 948 -8.95 -2.31 -24.25
N GLY A 949 -8.61 -1.47 -23.27
CA GLY A 949 -9.28 -0.18 -23.06
C GLY A 949 -10.73 -0.38 -22.64
N LEU A 950 -10.94 -0.84 -21.40
CA LEU A 950 -12.23 -1.38 -20.90
C LEU A 950 -13.45 -0.44 -21.04
N GLY A 951 -13.23 0.86 -21.24
CA GLY A 951 -14.30 1.86 -21.38
C GLY A 951 -15.03 2.17 -20.06
N GLY A 952 -15.97 3.10 -20.12
CA GLY A 952 -16.71 3.58 -18.94
C GLY A 952 -15.89 4.47 -18.00
N LEU A 953 -16.43 4.67 -16.79
CA LEU A 953 -15.90 5.60 -15.79
C LEU A 953 -15.59 4.91 -14.46
N ARG A 954 -14.60 5.45 -13.75
CA ARG A 954 -14.30 5.17 -12.34
C ARG A 954 -14.90 6.30 -11.50
N ILE A 955 -15.77 5.95 -10.56
CA ILE A 955 -16.49 6.90 -9.71
C ILE A 955 -16.34 6.54 -8.24
N ARG A 956 -16.79 7.40 -7.33
CA ARG A 956 -17.04 6.98 -5.94
C ARG A 956 -18.21 5.99 -5.95
N ILE A 957 -18.08 4.93 -5.16
CA ILE A 957 -19.05 3.83 -5.05
C ILE A 957 -19.36 3.61 -3.56
N HIS A 958 -20.37 2.80 -3.24
CA HIS A 958 -20.65 2.41 -1.86
C HIS A 958 -19.55 1.50 -1.31
N GLY A 959 -19.00 0.62 -2.15
CA GLY A 959 -17.79 -0.16 -1.84
C GLY A 959 -17.99 -1.42 -0.98
N ASP A 960 -19.20 -1.62 -0.44
CA ASP A 960 -19.64 -2.84 0.25
C ASP A 960 -21.14 -3.08 0.10
N PHE A 961 -21.66 -2.92 -1.12
CA PHE A 961 -23.10 -2.95 -1.38
C PHE A 961 -23.68 -4.38 -1.32
N HIS A 962 -24.15 -4.82 -0.16
CA HIS A 962 -24.83 -6.12 0.06
C HIS A 962 -26.22 -5.95 0.69
N LEU A 963 -26.99 -7.05 0.79
CA LEU A 963 -28.40 -7.04 1.20
C LEU A 963 -28.67 -6.56 2.63
N GLU A 964 -27.68 -6.59 3.52
CA GLU A 964 -27.81 -6.07 4.89
C GLU A 964 -27.79 -4.53 4.88
N GLU A 965 -27.10 -3.91 3.91
CA GLU A 965 -27.01 -2.44 3.74
C GLU A 965 -28.19 -1.84 2.95
N VAL A 966 -29.31 -2.57 2.90
CA VAL A 966 -30.53 -2.17 2.20
C VAL A 966 -31.75 -2.44 3.09
N LEU A 967 -32.61 -1.45 3.28
CA LEU A 967 -33.85 -1.54 4.03
C LEU A 967 -35.06 -1.63 3.11
N ARG A 968 -36.00 -2.55 3.39
CA ARG A 968 -37.28 -2.64 2.68
C ARG A 968 -38.37 -1.84 3.41
N THR A 969 -38.86 -0.80 2.74
CA THR A 969 -40.01 0.01 3.19
C THR A 969 -41.33 -0.64 2.74
N ASP A 970 -42.43 0.12 2.58
CA ASP A 970 -43.67 -0.41 1.98
C ASP A 970 -43.55 -0.50 0.45
N ASP A 971 -43.05 0.56 -0.22
CA ASP A 971 -43.05 0.69 -1.68
C ASP A 971 -41.65 0.78 -2.33
N ASP A 972 -40.57 0.92 -1.53
CA ASP A 972 -39.22 1.14 -2.04
C ASP A 972 -38.10 0.44 -1.22
N PHE A 973 -36.88 0.49 -1.75
CA PHE A 973 -35.63 0.13 -1.09
C PHE A 973 -34.81 1.37 -0.76
N ILE A 974 -34.30 1.46 0.48
CA ILE A 974 -33.42 2.55 0.91
C ILE A 974 -32.04 1.98 1.27
N VAL A 975 -31.01 2.53 0.66
CA VAL A 975 -29.61 2.18 0.92
C VAL A 975 -29.12 2.87 2.20
N ILE A 976 -28.38 2.13 3.03
CA ILE A 976 -27.77 2.63 4.26
C ILE A 976 -26.25 2.43 4.22
N ASP A 977 -25.57 2.81 5.30
CA ASP A 977 -24.13 2.64 5.52
C ASP A 977 -23.18 3.00 4.36
N LEU A 978 -23.18 4.29 4.00
CA LEU A 978 -22.33 4.84 2.95
C LEU A 978 -20.84 4.92 3.35
N GLU A 979 -20.41 4.29 4.45
CA GLU A 979 -19.01 4.24 4.87
C GLU A 979 -18.14 3.38 3.95
N GLY A 980 -18.73 2.37 3.31
CA GLY A 980 -18.01 1.26 2.65
C GLY A 980 -17.29 0.33 3.65
N HIS A 981 -16.76 -0.78 3.14
CA HIS A 981 -16.35 -1.93 3.95
C HIS A 981 -15.50 -1.53 5.17
N PRO A 982 -15.99 -1.72 6.41
CA PRO A 982 -15.50 -1.04 7.62
C PRO A 982 -14.05 -1.38 8.00
N TRP A 983 -13.49 -2.43 7.40
CA TRP A 983 -12.12 -2.88 7.58
C TRP A 983 -11.12 -2.29 6.58
N LEU A 984 -11.56 -1.53 5.58
CA LEU A 984 -10.65 -0.86 4.64
C LEU A 984 -10.29 0.53 5.17
N PRO A 985 -9.02 0.97 5.09
CA PRO A 985 -8.64 2.32 5.52
C PRO A 985 -9.35 3.39 4.68
N ILE A 986 -9.55 4.57 5.25
CA ILE A 986 -10.31 5.67 4.63
C ILE A 986 -9.78 6.08 3.24
N GLY A 987 -8.46 5.97 3.01
CA GLY A 987 -7.85 6.16 1.69
C GLY A 987 -8.37 5.15 0.67
N GLU A 988 -8.32 3.85 0.98
CA GLU A 988 -8.83 2.78 0.09
C GLU A 988 -10.33 2.93 -0.20
N ARG A 989 -11.11 3.36 0.80
CA ARG A 989 -12.55 3.66 0.68
C ARG A 989 -12.85 4.92 -0.15
N ARG A 990 -11.87 5.81 -0.33
CA ARG A 990 -11.96 6.99 -1.21
C ARG A 990 -11.57 6.70 -2.68
N ILE A 991 -10.92 5.58 -2.98
CA ILE A 991 -10.46 5.27 -4.35
C ILE A 991 -11.65 5.10 -5.31
N LYS A 992 -11.61 5.80 -6.45
CA LYS A 992 -12.62 5.71 -7.52
C LYS A 992 -12.54 4.35 -8.23
N ARG A 993 -13.65 3.62 -8.37
CA ARG A 993 -13.73 2.25 -8.91
C ARG A 993 -14.81 2.11 -9.99
N THR A 994 -14.83 0.95 -10.65
CA THR A 994 -15.99 0.55 -11.48
C THR A 994 -17.22 0.34 -10.59
N PRO A 995 -18.40 0.87 -10.96
CA PRO A 995 -19.68 0.56 -10.33
C PRO A 995 -20.03 -0.93 -10.31
N LEU A 996 -19.47 -1.72 -11.25
CA LEU A 996 -19.67 -3.16 -11.32
C LEU A 996 -19.10 -3.93 -10.11
N ARG A 997 -18.27 -3.27 -9.26
CA ARG A 997 -17.83 -3.85 -7.98
C ARG A 997 -18.97 -3.97 -6.97
N ASP A 998 -19.84 -2.97 -6.91
CA ASP A 998 -21.01 -2.99 -6.01
C ASP A 998 -22.08 -3.94 -6.56
N VAL A 999 -22.27 -3.95 -7.88
CA VAL A 999 -23.08 -5.00 -8.56
C VAL A 999 -22.57 -6.40 -8.22
N ALA A 1000 -21.27 -6.68 -8.38
CA ALA A 1000 -20.69 -7.98 -8.04
C ALA A 1000 -20.83 -8.34 -6.55
N THR A 1001 -20.82 -7.34 -5.66
CA THR A 1001 -21.02 -7.54 -4.21
C THR A 1001 -22.47 -7.90 -3.91
N MET A 1002 -23.44 -7.23 -4.53
CA MET A 1002 -24.87 -7.56 -4.43
C MET A 1002 -25.18 -8.94 -5.03
N LEU A 1003 -24.62 -9.27 -6.21
CA LEU A 1003 -24.74 -10.60 -6.81
C LEU A 1003 -24.16 -11.70 -5.91
N ARG A 1004 -23.01 -11.45 -5.25
CA ARG A 1004 -22.46 -12.38 -4.25
C ARG A 1004 -23.37 -12.53 -3.03
N SER A 1005 -24.08 -11.46 -2.63
CA SER A 1005 -25.07 -11.47 -1.54
C SER A 1005 -26.30 -12.31 -1.88
N PHE A 1006 -26.84 -12.22 -3.10
CA PHE A 1006 -27.88 -13.15 -3.58
C PHE A 1006 -27.39 -14.61 -3.56
N HIS A 1007 -26.16 -14.87 -4.04
CA HIS A 1007 -25.59 -16.22 -4.03
C HIS A 1007 -25.39 -16.76 -2.61
N HIS A 1008 -24.94 -15.92 -1.67
CA HIS A 1008 -24.83 -16.29 -0.26
C HIS A 1008 -26.20 -16.63 0.35
N THR A 1009 -27.20 -15.79 0.09
CA THR A 1009 -28.59 -16.00 0.53
C THR A 1009 -29.17 -17.32 0.01
N CYS A 1010 -28.93 -17.62 -1.27
CA CYS A 1010 -29.24 -18.91 -1.91
C CYS A 1010 -28.62 -20.09 -1.16
N LEU A 1011 -27.32 -20.04 -0.87
CA LEU A 1011 -26.61 -21.13 -0.19
C LEU A 1011 -27.05 -21.30 1.27
N LEU A 1012 -27.35 -20.20 1.98
CA LEU A 1012 -27.93 -20.25 3.33
C LEU A 1012 -29.34 -20.87 3.32
N ALA A 1013 -30.18 -20.54 2.33
CA ALA A 1013 -31.50 -21.11 2.18
C ALA A 1013 -31.45 -22.62 1.92
N TRP A 1014 -30.52 -23.06 1.05
CA TRP A 1014 -30.25 -24.48 0.80
C TRP A 1014 -29.79 -25.22 2.07
N GLN A 1015 -28.78 -24.70 2.79
CA GLN A 1015 -28.33 -25.31 4.06
C GLN A 1015 -29.44 -25.38 5.12
N ARG A 1016 -30.32 -24.36 5.19
CA ARG A 1016 -31.51 -24.38 6.07
C ARG A 1016 -32.51 -25.46 5.67
N ALA A 1017 -32.82 -25.58 4.38
CA ALA A 1017 -33.77 -26.56 3.86
C ALA A 1017 -33.31 -28.00 4.14
N CYS A 1018 -32.04 -28.32 3.87
CA CYS A 1018 -31.47 -29.63 4.20
C CYS A 1018 -31.58 -29.92 5.71
N ARG A 1019 -31.17 -28.98 6.58
CA ARG A 1019 -31.17 -29.20 8.04
C ARG A 1019 -32.55 -29.36 8.67
N SER A 1020 -33.61 -28.81 8.08
CA SER A 1020 -34.96 -28.87 8.67
C SER A 1020 -35.65 -30.24 8.56
N GLU A 1021 -35.11 -31.17 7.75
CA GLU A 1021 -35.81 -32.41 7.39
C GLU A 1021 -34.97 -33.69 7.62
N CYS A 1022 -33.77 -33.57 8.19
CA CYS A 1022 -32.88 -34.70 8.53
C CYS A 1022 -33.34 -35.53 9.75
N GLU A 1023 -34.54 -36.13 9.71
CA GLU A 1023 -34.95 -37.25 10.59
C GLU A 1023 -35.18 -38.55 9.79
N GLY A 1024 -34.18 -38.92 8.98
CA GLY A 1024 -33.87 -40.33 8.61
C GLY A 1024 -34.40 -40.87 7.27
N ASN A 1025 -33.51 -40.99 6.27
CA ASN A 1025 -33.42 -42.12 5.31
C ASN A 1025 -32.25 -41.94 4.32
N ASP A 1026 -31.82 -43.02 3.66
CA ASP A 1026 -30.68 -43.10 2.72
C ASP A 1026 -30.88 -42.38 1.35
N ASP A 1027 -31.86 -41.48 1.22
CA ASP A 1027 -32.22 -40.80 -0.06
C ASP A 1027 -31.72 -39.32 -0.11
N ASP A 1028 -30.77 -38.99 0.76
CA ASP A 1028 -30.44 -37.61 1.17
C ASP A 1028 -29.59 -36.85 0.13
N GLU A 1029 -28.66 -37.52 -0.57
CA GLU A 1029 -27.77 -36.88 -1.54
C GLU A 1029 -28.50 -36.39 -2.81
N SER A 1030 -29.39 -37.22 -3.36
CA SER A 1030 -30.17 -36.88 -4.57
C SER A 1030 -31.09 -35.68 -4.31
N ARG A 1031 -31.75 -35.67 -3.15
CA ARG A 1031 -32.60 -34.57 -2.68
C ARG A 1031 -31.79 -33.30 -2.41
N SER A 1032 -30.62 -33.41 -1.77
CA SER A 1032 -29.72 -32.28 -1.52
C SER A 1032 -29.26 -31.64 -2.83
N LEU A 1033 -28.91 -32.44 -3.84
CA LEU A 1033 -28.55 -31.97 -5.19
C LEU A 1033 -29.73 -31.30 -5.92
N HIS A 1034 -30.94 -31.85 -5.82
CA HIS A 1034 -32.16 -31.21 -6.34
C HIS A 1034 -32.38 -29.82 -5.71
N LEU A 1035 -32.32 -29.73 -4.37
CA LEU A 1035 -32.49 -28.46 -3.65
C LEU A 1035 -31.36 -27.46 -3.98
N PHE A 1036 -30.14 -27.94 -4.18
CA PHE A 1036 -29.02 -27.10 -4.63
C PHE A 1036 -29.28 -26.50 -6.02
N LYS A 1037 -29.73 -27.31 -6.99
CA LYS A 1037 -30.10 -26.85 -8.34
C LYS A 1037 -31.24 -25.83 -8.31
N ALA A 1038 -32.28 -26.07 -7.49
CA ALA A 1038 -33.36 -25.12 -7.29
C ALA A 1038 -32.87 -23.79 -6.67
N ALA A 1039 -31.93 -23.84 -5.73
CA ALA A 1039 -31.32 -22.66 -5.14
C ALA A 1039 -30.48 -21.87 -6.16
N GLN A 1040 -29.68 -22.54 -7.00
CA GLN A 1040 -28.94 -21.88 -8.09
C GLN A 1040 -29.90 -21.24 -9.12
N ARG A 1041 -31.04 -21.88 -9.43
CA ARG A 1041 -32.11 -21.29 -10.25
C ARG A 1041 -32.69 -20.02 -9.61
N TRP A 1042 -32.99 -20.03 -8.32
CA TRP A 1042 -33.46 -18.83 -7.61
C TRP A 1042 -32.42 -17.70 -7.65
N TYR A 1043 -31.13 -18.02 -7.45
CA TYR A 1043 -30.04 -17.06 -7.57
C TYR A 1043 -29.96 -16.44 -8.97
N ALA A 1044 -29.96 -17.26 -10.03
CA ALA A 1044 -29.86 -16.79 -11.41
C ALA A 1044 -31.01 -15.85 -11.79
N LEU A 1045 -32.25 -16.16 -11.38
CA LEU A 1045 -33.42 -15.32 -11.60
C LEU A 1045 -33.31 -13.97 -10.87
N CYS A 1046 -32.91 -13.97 -9.59
CA CYS A 1046 -32.76 -12.73 -8.82
C CYS A 1046 -31.61 -11.85 -9.37
N ALA A 1047 -30.50 -12.48 -9.74
CA ALA A 1047 -29.36 -11.84 -10.37
C ALA A 1047 -29.75 -11.20 -11.72
N HIS A 1048 -30.46 -11.94 -12.57
CA HIS A 1048 -30.99 -11.42 -13.83
C HIS A 1048 -31.93 -10.23 -13.59
N ALA A 1049 -32.93 -10.36 -12.72
CA ALA A 1049 -33.91 -9.30 -12.47
C ALA A 1049 -33.25 -8.01 -11.95
N PHE A 1050 -32.27 -8.12 -11.04
CA PHE A 1050 -31.45 -7.01 -10.59
C PHE A 1050 -30.67 -6.36 -11.74
N LEU A 1051 -29.98 -7.16 -12.57
CA LEU A 1051 -29.22 -6.66 -13.73
C LEU A 1051 -30.12 -5.98 -14.77
N ALA A 1052 -31.31 -6.53 -15.04
CA ALA A 1052 -32.31 -5.95 -15.93
C ALA A 1052 -32.84 -4.60 -15.44
N GLY A 1053 -32.93 -4.40 -14.12
CA GLY A 1053 -33.25 -3.09 -13.52
C GLY A 1053 -32.07 -2.12 -13.51
N TYR A 1054 -30.85 -2.62 -13.35
CA TYR A 1054 -29.63 -1.83 -13.22
C TYR A 1054 -29.07 -1.32 -14.55
N LEU A 1055 -28.96 -2.18 -15.56
CA LEU A 1055 -28.20 -1.90 -16.78
C LEU A 1055 -28.79 -0.77 -17.64
N PRO A 1056 -30.12 -0.66 -17.87
CA PRO A 1056 -30.66 0.42 -18.69
C PRO A 1056 -30.36 1.84 -18.17
N PRO A 1057 -30.68 2.23 -16.91
CA PRO A 1057 -30.34 3.55 -16.39
C PRO A 1057 -28.82 3.76 -16.23
N ALA A 1058 -28.04 2.71 -15.95
CA ALA A 1058 -26.59 2.81 -15.86
C ALA A 1058 -25.92 3.10 -17.23
N ASN A 1059 -26.46 2.54 -18.31
CA ASN A 1059 -26.04 2.84 -19.68
C ASN A 1059 -26.46 4.25 -20.11
N GLU A 1060 -27.67 4.70 -19.76
CA GLU A 1060 -28.14 6.07 -20.03
C GLU A 1060 -27.26 7.12 -19.34
N ALA A 1061 -26.79 6.85 -18.13
CA ALA A 1061 -25.86 7.69 -17.38
C ALA A 1061 -24.39 7.63 -17.86
N GLY A 1062 -24.05 6.76 -18.83
CA GLY A 1062 -22.77 6.77 -19.55
C GLY A 1062 -21.52 6.38 -18.74
N PHE A 1063 -21.67 5.74 -17.58
CA PHE A 1063 -20.53 5.34 -16.73
C PHE A 1063 -20.07 3.89 -16.90
N LEU A 1064 -20.80 3.06 -17.65
CA LEU A 1064 -20.43 1.69 -17.98
C LEU A 1064 -19.59 1.59 -19.27
N PRO A 1065 -18.88 0.47 -19.51
CA PRO A 1065 -18.33 0.13 -20.83
C PRO A 1065 -19.34 0.29 -21.96
N ASN A 1066 -18.87 0.76 -23.13
CA ASN A 1066 -19.71 1.07 -24.29
C ASN A 1066 -20.30 -0.16 -25.01
N THR A 1067 -19.87 -1.38 -24.64
CA THR A 1067 -20.28 -2.64 -25.28
C THR A 1067 -20.84 -3.61 -24.22
N PRO A 1068 -21.94 -4.33 -24.51
CA PRO A 1068 -22.49 -5.34 -23.59
C PRO A 1068 -21.46 -6.39 -23.16
N GLU A 1069 -20.61 -6.83 -24.09
CA GLU A 1069 -19.56 -7.82 -23.85
C GLU A 1069 -18.50 -7.28 -22.87
N GLY A 1070 -18.17 -5.98 -22.96
CA GLY A 1070 -17.24 -5.32 -22.03
C GLY A 1070 -17.83 -5.16 -20.62
N VAL A 1071 -19.15 -4.96 -20.52
CA VAL A 1071 -19.87 -4.96 -19.23
C VAL A 1071 -19.82 -6.35 -18.60
N ALA A 1072 -20.11 -7.41 -19.37
CA ALA A 1072 -20.11 -8.78 -18.89
C ALA A 1072 -18.71 -9.25 -18.46
N GLU A 1073 -17.69 -9.05 -19.30
CA GLU A 1073 -16.30 -9.42 -19.00
C GLU A 1073 -15.79 -8.74 -17.72
N LEU A 1074 -16.03 -7.42 -17.58
CA LEU A 1074 -15.63 -6.68 -16.39
C LEU A 1074 -16.41 -7.11 -15.14
N LEU A 1075 -17.70 -7.43 -15.27
CA LEU A 1075 -18.52 -7.93 -14.16
C LEU A 1075 -18.06 -9.30 -13.68
N ASP A 1076 -17.71 -10.23 -14.58
CA ASP A 1076 -17.18 -11.55 -14.20
C ASP A 1076 -15.85 -11.44 -13.46
N VAL A 1077 -14.95 -10.55 -13.89
CA VAL A 1077 -13.70 -10.28 -13.17
C VAL A 1077 -13.97 -9.69 -11.77
N MET A 1078 -14.97 -8.82 -11.61
CA MET A 1078 -15.37 -8.31 -10.27
C MET A 1078 -15.97 -9.43 -9.39
N ARG A 1079 -16.82 -10.31 -9.95
CA ARG A 1079 -17.45 -11.43 -9.22
C ARG A 1079 -16.41 -12.42 -8.71
N LEU A 1080 -15.45 -12.80 -9.56
CA LEU A 1080 -14.36 -13.69 -9.19
C LEU A 1080 -13.44 -13.04 -8.14
N GLN A 1081 -13.15 -11.74 -8.25
CA GLN A 1081 -12.40 -11.02 -7.23
C GLN A 1081 -13.12 -11.03 -5.86
N LYS A 1082 -14.44 -10.75 -5.79
CA LYS A 1082 -15.17 -10.77 -4.50
C LYS A 1082 -15.22 -12.18 -3.91
N ALA A 1083 -15.37 -13.23 -4.72
CA ALA A 1083 -15.36 -14.61 -4.24
C ALA A 1083 -14.00 -15.01 -3.64
N LEU A 1084 -12.88 -14.69 -4.30
CA LEU A 1084 -11.54 -14.97 -3.76
C LEU A 1084 -11.23 -14.17 -2.49
N ARG A 1085 -11.67 -12.90 -2.38
CA ARG A 1085 -11.53 -12.13 -1.13
C ARG A 1085 -12.30 -12.75 0.04
N GLN A 1086 -13.50 -13.31 -0.21
CA GLN A 1086 -14.23 -14.00 0.85
C GLN A 1086 -13.51 -15.29 1.26
N LEU A 1087 -13.05 -16.09 0.30
CA LEU A 1087 -12.29 -17.31 0.60
C LEU A 1087 -11.00 -17.01 1.38
N GLU A 1088 -10.26 -15.95 1.03
CA GLU A 1088 -9.11 -15.46 1.81
C GLU A 1088 -9.51 -15.11 3.26
N HIS A 1089 -10.58 -14.34 3.44
CA HIS A 1089 -11.08 -13.94 4.76
C HIS A 1089 -11.43 -15.13 5.65
N ASP A 1090 -12.17 -16.10 5.11
CA ASP A 1090 -12.63 -17.29 5.84
C ASP A 1090 -11.43 -18.18 6.22
N LEU A 1091 -10.46 -18.35 5.30
CA LEU A 1091 -9.21 -19.09 5.51
C LEU A 1091 -8.33 -18.48 6.62
N GLU A 1092 -8.24 -17.14 6.70
CA GLU A 1092 -7.45 -16.44 7.73
C GLU A 1092 -8.06 -16.55 9.12
N ARG A 1093 -9.39 -16.64 9.20
CA ARG A 1093 -10.14 -16.71 10.46
C ARG A 1093 -10.33 -18.15 10.96
N GLY A 1094 -10.05 -19.15 10.12
CA GLY A 1094 -10.32 -20.56 10.41
C GLY A 1094 -11.82 -20.86 10.47
N GLU A 1095 -12.62 -20.09 9.74
CA GLU A 1095 -14.07 -20.25 9.65
C GLU A 1095 -14.43 -21.33 8.60
N ALA A 1096 -15.71 -21.70 8.49
CA ALA A 1096 -16.15 -22.78 7.61
C ALA A 1096 -16.08 -22.38 6.13
N ILE A 1097 -15.02 -22.79 5.43
CA ILE A 1097 -14.72 -22.38 4.05
C ILE A 1097 -15.65 -22.95 2.96
N GLU A 1098 -16.55 -23.88 3.29
CA GLU A 1098 -17.42 -24.60 2.34
C GLU A 1098 -18.16 -23.66 1.38
N LEU A 1099 -18.89 -22.67 1.92
CA LEU A 1099 -19.71 -21.76 1.12
C LEU A 1099 -18.88 -20.85 0.20
N SER A 1100 -17.64 -20.56 0.56
CA SER A 1100 -16.73 -19.74 -0.23
C SER A 1100 -15.98 -20.55 -1.27
N LEU A 1101 -15.68 -21.82 -1.00
CA LEU A 1101 -15.22 -22.77 -2.01
C LEU A 1101 -16.30 -22.98 -3.09
N ILE A 1102 -17.56 -23.22 -2.71
CA ILE A 1102 -18.68 -23.32 -3.65
C ILE A 1102 -18.79 -22.05 -4.50
N ALA A 1103 -18.74 -20.86 -3.87
CA ALA A 1103 -18.85 -19.58 -4.58
C ALA A 1103 -17.72 -19.28 -5.57
N VAL A 1104 -16.53 -19.84 -5.37
CA VAL A 1104 -15.42 -19.79 -6.34
C VAL A 1104 -15.63 -20.84 -7.43
N THR A 1105 -15.92 -22.09 -7.09
CA THR A 1105 -16.12 -23.20 -8.04
C THR A 1105 -17.23 -22.91 -9.05
N THR A 1106 -18.40 -22.43 -8.60
CA THR A 1106 -19.56 -22.16 -9.49
C THR A 1106 -19.32 -21.06 -10.53
N GLN A 1107 -18.20 -20.34 -10.45
CA GLN A 1107 -17.78 -19.34 -11.44
C GLN A 1107 -16.67 -19.85 -12.39
N LEU A 1108 -16.03 -20.97 -12.06
CA LEU A 1108 -14.86 -21.51 -12.78
C LEU A 1108 -15.21 -22.77 -13.57
N VAL A 1109 -16.08 -23.62 -13.04
CA VAL A 1109 -16.45 -24.92 -13.62
C VAL A 1109 -17.98 -25.04 -13.60
N ALA A 1110 -18.55 -25.78 -14.55
CA ALA A 1110 -19.96 -26.19 -14.48
C ALA A 1110 -20.18 -27.05 -13.21
N PRO A 1111 -21.32 -26.89 -12.50
CA PRO A 1111 -21.53 -27.41 -11.15
C PRO A 1111 -21.76 -28.93 -11.07
#